data_AF-A0A6N8A8F2-F1
#
_entry.id   AF-A0A6N8A8F2-F1
#
_cell.length_a   1.000
_cell.length_b   1.000
_cell.length_c   1.000
_cell.angle_alpha   90.00
_cell.angle_beta   90.00
_cell.angle_gamma   90.00
#
_symmetry.space_group_name_H-M   'P 1'
#
loop_
_entity.id
_entity.type
_entity.pdbx_description
1 polymer ?
#
loop_
_entity_poly.entity_id
_entity_poly.type
_entity_poly.pdbx_seq_one_letter_code
_entity_poly.pdbx_strand_id
1 'polypeptide(L)'
;MTGTVIFDPLIPWPVLAIVAAIAVFGIILALWRGLSGWALRGLAALVVIAALSGPVYQIEDRAPLTDIVLMIEDESASQTLSDRADQTAQAAEELAAEIESRENTELRRIRVGDSDGDEGTQVMAALNEALAEEPRARVAGVLVVSDGIVHDADQAPDLPAPMHLLQTGRDTDWDRRLIVRNAPAFAIIGEPVTLTLRVEDSGASPAGATTAPLEISVDGGAPEQFNIPIGVDVELPITLPHGGRNVIQFTVPEAEGELTERNNTALIQMNGVRDRLRVLLVSGEPHPGGRTWRNLLKSDSSVDLVHFTILRPPEKQDGVPVDELSLIAFPTRELFLEKINDFDLIIFDRYKRRGILPAIYLDNVTNYINEGGAVLIAAGPDFATADSIFRSPLAPILPAQPTARVIEERYVPMVTELGERHPVTSNLGNPDEWGAWLRQIDVKHRSGELLMTGLDDRPLLVLDRVGEGRVAMLASDHAWLWSRGFEGGGPQLELLRRLAHWMMKEPELEEEALWAEANGQSMRIIRQTLNDEVGPVTVTRPNGDTLEITLEEISPGRFEAQYFGPEIGLYRLQEGEHSAVIGLGPAAPKEFERTIATGEILEPALAQMRGGVIRLEEGLPSIRNVRAGRPAAGRGWIGLTPRSAYETRDVTQAGLLPPWLVLLLAGGFLLAGWLREGRR
;
A
#
# COMPACT_ATOMS: atom_id res chain seq x y z
N MET A 1 23.18 8.26 55.04
CA MET A 1 22.83 9.42 55.87
C MET A 1 23.74 10.59 55.51
N THR A 2 23.22 11.56 54.76
CA THR A 2 23.90 12.84 54.50
C THR A 2 23.21 13.90 55.35
N GLY A 3 23.97 14.61 56.19
CA GLY A 3 23.43 15.68 57.02
C GLY A 3 23.80 17.05 56.45
N THR A 4 22.82 17.93 56.29
CA THR A 4 23.02 19.32 55.88
C THR A 4 22.43 20.25 56.94
N VAL A 5 23.08 21.41 57.13
CA VAL A 5 22.54 22.48 57.97
C VAL A 5 21.78 23.43 57.07
N ILE A 6 20.48 23.54 57.30
CA ILE A 6 19.61 24.49 56.62
C ILE A 6 19.15 25.56 57.62
N PHE A 7 18.84 26.75 57.11
CA PHE A 7 18.26 27.83 57.92
C PHE A 7 16.78 27.98 57.57
N ASP A 8 15.93 27.64 58.52
CA ASP A 8 14.47 27.80 58.44
C ASP A 8 14.02 28.89 59.44
N PRO A 9 14.14 30.18 59.06
CA PRO A 9 13.98 31.26 60.02
C PRO A 9 12.53 31.36 60.49
N LEU A 10 12.34 31.49 61.82
CA LEU A 10 11.02 31.62 62.46
C LEU A 10 10.28 32.89 62.03
N ILE A 11 10.99 33.85 61.43
CA ILE A 11 10.48 35.11 60.90
C ILE A 11 11.04 35.34 59.50
N PRO A 12 10.34 36.07 58.61
CA PRO A 12 10.85 36.37 57.28
C PRO A 12 12.23 37.04 57.31
N TRP A 13 13.12 36.67 56.39
CA TRP A 13 14.49 37.20 56.28
C TRP A 13 14.58 38.75 56.36
N PRO A 14 13.68 39.54 55.74
CA PRO A 14 13.70 41.00 55.88
C PRO A 14 13.46 41.47 57.32
N VAL A 15 12.58 40.80 58.06
CA VAL A 15 12.28 41.12 59.47
C VAL A 15 13.47 40.76 60.35
N LEU A 16 14.11 39.62 60.10
CA LEU A 16 15.34 39.22 60.80
C LEU A 16 16.47 40.24 60.59
N ALA A 17 16.63 40.75 59.36
CA ALA A 17 17.61 41.79 59.05
C ALA A 17 17.32 43.10 59.80
N ILE A 18 16.05 43.51 59.91
CA ILE A 18 15.64 44.68 60.70
C ILE A 18 15.96 44.47 62.19
N VAL A 19 15.63 43.30 62.75
CA VAL A 19 15.94 42.96 64.15
C VAL A 19 17.45 42.98 64.40
N ALA A 20 18.24 42.43 63.48
CA ALA A 20 19.70 42.48 63.56
C ALA A 20 20.23 43.92 63.50
N ALA A 21 19.68 44.77 62.62
CA ALA A 21 20.07 46.18 62.53
C ALA A 21 19.75 46.95 63.83
N ILE A 22 18.57 46.73 64.42
CA ILE A 22 18.19 47.33 65.71
C ILE A 22 19.13 46.87 66.82
N ALA A 23 19.46 45.58 66.87
CA ALA A 23 20.39 45.02 67.85
C ALA A 23 21.80 45.65 67.73
N VAL A 24 22.32 45.77 66.51
CA VAL A 24 23.62 46.43 66.24
C VAL A 24 23.58 47.89 66.66
N PHE A 25 22.53 48.64 66.32
CA PHE A 25 22.38 50.03 66.73
C PHE A 25 22.35 50.19 68.26
N GLY A 26 21.64 49.28 68.96
CA GLY A 26 21.61 49.24 70.42
C GLY A 26 22.99 48.97 71.04
N ILE A 27 23.79 48.07 70.45
CA ILE A 27 25.15 47.78 70.89
C ILE A 27 26.07 48.99 70.67
N ILE A 28 25.99 49.65 69.51
CA ILE A 28 26.76 50.87 69.20
C ILE A 28 26.41 51.98 70.19
N LEU A 29 25.13 52.18 70.49
CA LEU A 29 24.68 53.16 71.47
C LEU A 29 25.20 52.83 72.89
N ALA A 30 25.16 51.56 73.28
CA ALA A 30 25.68 51.12 74.58
C ALA A 30 27.19 51.34 74.71
N LEU A 31 27.94 51.07 73.62
CA LEU A 31 29.37 51.35 73.53
C LEU A 31 29.64 52.86 73.63
N TRP A 32 28.87 53.68 72.91
CA TRP A 32 29.02 55.14 72.90
C TRP A 32 28.70 55.77 74.27
N ARG A 33 27.75 55.21 75.02
CA ARG A 33 27.45 55.62 76.40
C ARG A 33 28.40 55.05 77.46
N GLY A 34 29.39 54.25 77.07
CA GLY A 34 30.40 53.71 78.00
C GLY A 34 29.87 52.66 78.99
N LEU A 35 28.81 51.94 78.63
CA LEU A 35 28.22 50.89 79.48
C LEU A 35 29.14 49.66 79.52
N SER A 36 29.55 49.22 80.71
CA SER A 36 30.53 48.12 80.88
C SER A 36 30.00 46.72 80.48
N GLY A 37 28.68 46.59 80.23
CA GLY A 37 28.00 45.34 79.88
C GLY A 37 27.71 45.17 78.39
N TRP A 38 28.16 46.08 77.52
CA TRP A 38 27.82 46.10 76.08
C TRP A 38 28.15 44.77 75.37
N ALA A 39 29.29 44.15 75.67
CA ALA A 39 29.73 42.91 75.04
C ALA A 39 28.82 41.70 75.39
N LEU A 40 28.31 41.67 76.63
CA LEU A 40 27.39 40.61 77.07
C LEU A 40 26.00 40.78 76.43
N ARG A 41 25.52 42.03 76.29
CA ARG A 41 24.30 42.30 75.51
C ARG A 41 24.46 41.95 74.03
N GLY A 42 25.66 42.17 73.46
CA GLY A 42 25.98 41.75 72.10
C GLY A 42 25.90 40.23 71.91
N LEU A 43 26.44 39.46 72.86
CA LEU A 43 26.33 38.00 72.85
C LEU A 43 24.88 37.53 73.02
N ALA A 44 24.10 38.16 73.90
CA ALA A 44 22.67 37.86 74.04
C ALA A 44 21.91 38.10 72.72
N ALA A 45 22.14 39.23 72.07
CA ALA A 45 21.53 39.56 70.78
C ALA A 45 21.94 38.56 69.68
N LEU A 46 23.22 38.17 69.65
CA LEU A 46 23.72 37.18 68.71
C LEU A 46 23.07 35.80 68.90
N VAL A 47 22.90 35.36 70.15
CA VAL A 47 22.19 34.10 70.46
C VAL A 47 20.73 34.17 69.99
N VAL A 48 20.04 35.29 70.21
CA VAL A 48 18.64 35.47 69.78
C VAL A 48 18.54 35.50 68.25
N ILE A 49 19.42 36.24 67.56
CA ILE A 49 19.43 36.30 66.09
C ILE A 49 19.76 34.93 65.49
N ALA A 50 20.74 34.21 66.05
CA ALA A 50 21.09 32.86 65.60
C ALA A 50 19.95 31.85 65.85
N ALA A 51 19.19 32.01 66.93
CA ALA A 51 18.01 31.18 67.16
C ALA A 51 16.86 31.52 66.22
N LEU A 52 16.63 32.82 65.94
CA LEU A 52 15.60 33.28 65.00
C LEU A 52 15.92 32.93 63.54
N SER A 53 17.20 32.76 63.18
CA SER A 53 17.59 32.21 61.88
C SER A 53 17.25 30.73 61.71
N GLY A 54 16.83 30.04 62.78
CA GLY A 54 16.33 28.67 62.75
C GLY A 54 17.27 27.65 62.12
N PRO A 55 18.51 27.48 62.62
CA PRO A 55 19.39 26.44 62.12
C PRO A 55 18.81 25.06 62.46
N VAL A 56 18.55 24.27 61.42
CA VAL A 56 18.02 22.91 61.51
C VAL A 56 19.02 21.95 60.89
N TYR A 57 19.26 20.82 61.56
CA TYR A 57 20.03 19.71 61.01
C TYR A 57 19.08 18.78 60.30
N GLN A 58 19.17 18.74 58.97
CA GLN A 58 18.35 17.90 58.12
C GLN A 58 19.12 16.60 57.85
N ILE A 59 18.51 15.47 58.22
CA ILE A 59 19.01 14.13 57.90
C ILE A 59 18.07 13.52 56.89
N GLU A 60 18.60 13.20 55.70
CA GLU A 60 17.88 12.47 54.67
C GLU A 60 18.24 10.99 54.73
N ASP A 61 17.23 10.13 54.84
CA ASP A 61 17.37 8.70 54.62
C ASP A 61 17.08 8.37 53.15
N ARG A 62 18.10 7.87 52.46
CA ARG A 62 18.10 7.65 51.01
C ARG A 62 18.30 6.16 50.73
N ALA A 63 17.38 5.54 49.99
CA ALA A 63 17.54 4.18 49.49
C ALA A 63 18.04 4.21 48.04
N PRO A 64 19.15 3.53 47.71
CA PRO A 64 19.62 3.45 46.33
C PRO A 64 18.62 2.67 45.48
N LEU A 65 18.38 3.18 44.27
CA LEU A 65 17.62 2.49 43.24
C LEU A 65 18.58 1.78 42.29
N THR A 66 18.11 0.68 41.71
CA THR A 66 18.82 -0.08 40.68
C THR A 66 18.88 0.71 39.38
N ASP A 67 20.02 0.59 38.70
CA ASP A 67 20.24 1.08 37.35
C ASP A 67 19.56 0.14 36.35
N ILE A 68 19.01 0.67 35.26
CA ILE A 68 18.29 -0.11 34.24
C ILE A 68 19.09 -0.13 32.95
N VAL A 69 19.30 -1.31 32.38
CA VAL A 69 19.83 -1.49 31.02
C VAL A 69 18.70 -1.99 30.13
N LEU A 70 18.46 -1.28 29.02
CA LEU A 70 17.52 -1.72 28.00
C LEU A 70 18.30 -2.54 26.96
N MET A 71 17.85 -3.74 26.65
CA MET A 71 18.38 -4.58 25.59
C MET A 71 17.28 -4.82 24.56
N ILE A 72 17.52 -4.35 23.35
CA ILE A 72 16.65 -4.57 22.21
C ILE A 72 17.22 -5.73 21.42
N GLU A 73 16.43 -6.78 21.29
CA GLU A 73 16.68 -7.96 20.47
C GLU A 73 15.87 -7.81 19.19
N ASP A 74 16.58 -7.68 18.08
CA ASP A 74 15.98 -7.67 16.76
C ASP A 74 15.64 -9.12 16.35
N GLU A 75 14.38 -9.36 16.06
CA GLU A 75 13.80 -10.63 15.58
C GLU A 75 13.10 -10.41 14.23
N SER A 76 13.43 -9.33 13.51
CA SER A 76 12.94 -9.04 12.15
C SER A 76 13.37 -10.10 11.13
N ALA A 77 12.73 -10.08 9.96
CA ALA A 77 13.04 -11.05 8.91
C ALA A 77 14.49 -10.98 8.42
N SER A 78 15.14 -9.82 8.49
CA SER A 78 16.57 -9.65 8.15
C SER A 78 17.51 -10.38 9.12
N GLN A 79 17.09 -10.64 10.36
CA GLN A 79 17.85 -11.44 11.34
C GLN A 79 17.81 -12.94 11.08
N THR A 80 16.96 -13.40 10.16
CA THR A 80 16.93 -14.81 9.74
C THR A 80 17.99 -15.14 8.68
N LEU A 81 18.72 -14.13 8.19
CA LEU A 81 19.75 -14.30 7.16
C LEU A 81 21.04 -14.89 7.74
N SER A 82 21.62 -15.88 7.04
CA SER A 82 22.86 -16.56 7.45
C SER A 82 22.76 -17.13 8.89
N ASP A 83 23.74 -16.85 9.74
CA ASP A 83 23.81 -17.25 11.16
C ASP A 83 23.41 -16.13 12.14
N ARG A 84 22.76 -15.05 11.66
CA ARG A 84 22.44 -13.87 12.47
C ARG A 84 21.48 -14.18 13.63
N ALA A 85 20.51 -15.06 13.43
CA ALA A 85 19.59 -15.48 14.48
C ALA A 85 20.34 -16.15 15.66
N ASP A 86 21.31 -17.02 15.35
CA ASP A 86 22.14 -17.68 16.35
C ASP A 86 23.07 -16.68 17.05
N GLN A 87 23.68 -15.75 16.30
CA GLN A 87 24.50 -14.66 16.87
C GLN A 87 23.68 -13.79 17.83
N THR A 88 22.45 -13.43 17.45
CA THR A 88 21.55 -12.60 18.26
C THR A 88 21.18 -13.33 19.55
N ALA A 89 20.72 -14.58 19.44
CA ALA A 89 20.31 -15.37 20.60
C ALA A 89 21.47 -15.62 21.57
N GLN A 90 22.65 -15.97 21.05
CA GLN A 90 23.84 -16.20 21.87
C GLN A 90 24.30 -14.91 22.56
N ALA A 91 24.41 -13.80 21.82
CA ALA A 91 24.85 -12.53 22.37
C ALA A 91 23.89 -12.00 23.42
N ALA A 92 22.58 -12.05 23.16
CA ALA A 92 21.56 -11.61 24.10
C ALA A 92 21.62 -12.39 25.42
N GLU A 93 21.78 -13.72 25.37
CA GLU A 93 21.82 -14.55 26.56
C GLU A 93 23.12 -14.36 27.38
N GLU A 94 24.28 -14.30 26.72
CA GLU A 94 25.56 -14.09 27.40
C GLU A 94 25.65 -12.69 28.04
N LEU A 95 25.17 -11.66 27.34
CA LEU A 95 25.13 -10.30 27.88
C LEU A 95 24.08 -10.16 28.97
N ALA A 96 22.95 -10.84 28.87
CA ALA A 96 21.96 -10.86 29.93
C ALA A 96 22.55 -11.42 31.22
N ALA A 97 23.24 -12.56 31.13
CA ALA A 97 23.95 -13.15 32.26
C ALA A 97 25.04 -12.22 32.83
N GLU A 98 25.82 -11.54 31.97
CA GLU A 98 26.83 -10.57 32.44
C GLU A 98 26.17 -9.38 33.16
N ILE A 99 25.08 -8.81 32.63
CA ILE A 99 24.40 -7.65 33.21
C ILE A 99 23.69 -7.99 34.52
N GLU A 100 22.96 -9.11 34.57
CA GLU A 100 22.24 -9.55 35.77
C GLU A 100 23.19 -9.97 36.90
N SER A 101 24.42 -10.37 36.59
CA SER A 101 25.45 -10.63 37.60
C SER A 101 25.98 -9.36 38.29
N ARG A 102 25.71 -8.17 37.74
CA ARG A 102 26.18 -6.89 38.29
C ARG A 102 25.33 -6.46 39.46
N GLU A 103 25.98 -5.97 40.51
CA GLU A 103 25.28 -5.36 41.63
C GLU A 103 24.48 -4.14 41.16
N ASN A 104 23.28 -3.97 41.73
CA ASN A 104 22.43 -2.79 41.53
C ASN A 104 22.05 -2.51 40.06
N THR A 105 21.94 -3.54 39.21
CA THR A 105 21.56 -3.41 37.79
C THR A 105 20.38 -4.33 37.47
N GLU A 106 19.41 -3.83 36.71
CA GLU A 106 18.28 -4.59 36.17
C GLU A 106 18.31 -4.55 34.65
N LEU A 107 18.01 -5.68 34.02
CA LEU A 107 17.85 -5.79 32.58
C LEU A 107 16.38 -5.70 32.19
N ARG A 108 16.09 -5.01 31.07
CA ARG A 108 14.81 -5.07 30.36
C ARG A 108 15.07 -5.54 28.94
N ARG A 109 14.54 -6.70 28.58
CA ARG A 109 14.62 -7.28 27.23
C ARG A 109 13.38 -6.88 26.44
N ILE A 110 13.59 -6.32 25.26
CA ILE A 110 12.54 -5.84 24.34
C ILE A 110 12.79 -6.52 23.01
N ARG A 111 11.80 -7.24 22.49
CA ARG A 111 11.91 -7.92 21.19
C ARG A 111 11.20 -7.11 20.13
N VAL A 112 11.85 -6.91 19.00
CA VAL A 112 11.33 -6.13 17.87
C VAL A 112 11.31 -7.02 16.65
N GLY A 113 10.12 -7.26 16.09
CA GLY A 113 9.94 -7.97 14.83
C GLY A 113 9.60 -7.02 13.68
N ASP A 114 9.16 -7.59 12.56
CA ASP A 114 8.66 -6.81 11.42
C ASP A 114 7.39 -6.06 11.79
N SER A 115 7.31 -4.79 11.39
CA SER A 115 6.08 -3.99 11.52
C SER A 115 5.03 -4.37 10.48
N ASP A 116 3.75 -4.25 10.84
CA ASP A 116 2.62 -4.44 9.93
C ASP A 116 2.72 -3.47 8.74
N GLY A 117 2.42 -3.98 7.53
CA GLY A 117 2.37 -3.13 6.32
C GLY A 117 3.72 -2.83 5.65
N ASP A 118 4.75 -3.67 5.87
CA ASP A 118 6.08 -3.56 5.23
C ASP A 118 6.84 -2.26 5.60
N GLU A 119 6.63 -1.75 6.83
CA GLU A 119 7.34 -0.56 7.33
C GLU A 119 8.78 -0.86 7.76
N GLY A 120 9.16 -2.14 7.84
CA GLY A 120 10.46 -2.65 8.25
C GLY A 120 10.64 -2.72 9.78
N THR A 121 11.89 -2.66 10.23
CA THR A 121 12.30 -2.81 11.63
C THR A 121 12.25 -1.47 12.35
N GLN A 122 11.44 -1.39 13.42
CA GLN A 122 11.17 -0.15 14.17
C GLN A 122 11.81 -0.14 15.57
N VAL A 123 13.15 -0.10 15.61
CA VAL A 123 13.90 -0.11 16.88
C VAL A 123 13.70 1.17 17.68
N MET A 124 13.61 2.34 17.03
CA MET A 124 13.48 3.62 17.73
C MET A 124 12.10 3.81 18.36
N ALA A 125 11.05 3.31 17.71
CA ALA A 125 9.70 3.29 18.26
C ALA A 125 9.65 2.43 19.54
N ALA A 126 10.17 1.20 19.49
CA ALA A 126 10.26 0.32 20.64
C ALA A 126 11.11 0.91 21.78
N LEU A 127 12.21 1.58 21.44
CA LEU A 127 13.04 2.29 22.41
C LEU A 127 12.30 3.46 23.06
N ASN A 128 11.55 4.25 22.29
CA ASN A 128 10.72 5.35 22.81
C ASN A 128 9.67 4.84 23.80
N GLU A 129 8.99 3.75 23.48
CA GLU A 129 8.01 3.11 24.35
C GLU A 129 8.65 2.65 25.67
N ALA A 130 9.77 1.91 25.59
CA ALA A 130 10.50 1.46 26.77
C ALA A 130 11.02 2.62 27.65
N LEU A 131 11.49 3.71 27.03
CA LEU A 131 11.93 4.91 27.75
C LEU A 131 10.76 5.69 28.39
N ALA A 132 9.53 5.53 27.89
CA ALA A 132 8.34 6.13 28.47
C ALA A 132 7.83 5.35 29.69
N GLU A 133 8.00 4.03 29.69
CA GLU A 133 7.62 3.16 30.81
C GLU A 133 8.61 3.24 31.99
N GLU A 134 9.90 3.48 31.71
CA GLU A 134 10.95 3.47 32.73
C GLU A 134 11.36 4.89 33.18
N PRO A 135 11.73 5.09 34.47
CA PRO A 135 12.24 6.37 34.93
C PRO A 135 13.58 6.71 34.24
N ARG A 136 13.59 7.71 33.34
CA ARG A 136 14.81 8.15 32.59
C ARG A 136 16.05 8.38 33.47
N ALA A 137 15.85 8.74 34.74
CA ALA A 137 16.94 8.93 35.69
C ALA A 137 17.67 7.64 36.10
N ARG A 138 17.06 6.45 35.92
CA ARG A 138 17.62 5.11 36.25
C ARG A 138 18.24 4.41 35.05
N VAL A 139 17.92 4.81 33.82
CA VAL A 139 18.46 4.19 32.61
C VAL A 139 19.98 4.44 32.52
N ALA A 140 20.77 3.38 32.55
CA ALA A 140 22.23 3.40 32.56
C ALA A 140 22.86 3.04 31.21
N GLY A 141 22.12 2.41 30.30
CA GLY A 141 22.54 2.18 28.92
C GLY A 141 21.49 1.46 28.09
N VAL A 142 21.67 1.50 26.77
CA VAL A 142 20.85 0.81 25.77
C VAL A 142 21.76 -0.08 24.92
N LEU A 143 21.41 -1.35 24.77
CA LEU A 143 22.08 -2.31 23.92
C LEU A 143 21.11 -2.72 22.81
N VAL A 144 21.51 -2.59 21.55
CA VAL A 144 20.73 -3.07 20.40
C VAL A 144 21.51 -4.21 19.78
N VAL A 145 20.94 -5.40 19.77
CA VAL A 145 21.48 -6.58 19.08
C VAL A 145 20.73 -6.69 17.76
N SER A 146 21.39 -6.27 16.68
CA SER A 146 20.77 -6.14 15.35
C SER A 146 21.87 -6.13 14.27
N ASP A 147 21.52 -6.24 12.99
CA ASP A 147 22.44 -6.08 11.86
C ASP A 147 22.68 -4.59 11.55
N GLY A 148 21.94 -3.71 12.26
CA GLY A 148 22.03 -2.26 12.19
C GLY A 148 21.16 -1.64 11.09
N ILE A 149 20.39 -2.45 10.37
CA ILE A 149 19.39 -1.98 9.40
C ILE A 149 18.10 -1.66 10.14
N VAL A 150 17.87 -0.38 10.36
CA VAL A 150 16.70 0.13 11.08
C VAL A 150 15.99 1.17 10.22
N HIS A 151 14.68 1.06 10.06
CA HIS A 151 13.91 1.89 9.13
C HIS A 151 13.27 3.12 9.77
N ASP A 152 13.46 3.31 11.08
CA ASP A 152 12.98 4.46 11.87
C ASP A 152 14.11 5.22 12.59
N ALA A 153 15.35 5.10 12.09
CA ALA A 153 16.53 5.71 12.72
C ALA A 153 16.46 7.25 12.82
N ASP A 154 15.68 7.91 11.96
CA ASP A 154 15.42 9.35 11.99
C ASP A 154 14.49 9.78 13.14
N GLN A 155 13.77 8.83 13.73
CA GLN A 155 12.88 9.03 14.89
C GLN A 155 13.57 8.74 16.23
N ALA A 156 14.91 8.71 16.25
CA ALA A 156 15.69 8.40 17.44
C ALA A 156 15.36 9.35 18.61
N PRO A 157 15.05 8.83 19.82
CA PRO A 157 14.83 9.65 21.00
C PRO A 157 16.08 10.42 21.46
N ASP A 158 15.84 11.39 22.34
CA ASP A 158 16.88 11.97 23.18
C ASP A 158 17.32 10.95 24.26
N LEU A 159 18.52 10.41 24.12
CA LEU A 159 18.99 9.29 24.92
C LEU A 159 19.49 9.73 26.31
N PRO A 160 18.94 9.19 27.42
CA PRO A 160 19.41 9.52 28.78
C PRO A 160 20.76 8.86 29.14
N ALA A 161 21.20 7.88 28.34
CA ALA A 161 22.39 7.06 28.55
C ALA A 161 23.00 6.59 27.21
N PRO A 162 24.25 6.07 27.21
CA PRO A 162 24.87 5.52 26.00
C PRO A 162 24.07 4.39 25.36
N MET A 163 23.96 4.43 24.03
CA MET A 163 23.41 3.36 23.20
C MET A 163 24.55 2.64 22.47
N HIS A 164 24.48 1.33 22.36
CA HIS A 164 25.48 0.51 21.66
C HIS A 164 24.79 -0.41 20.66
N LEU A 165 25.37 -0.55 19.46
CA LEU A 165 24.95 -1.55 18.48
C LEU A 165 25.91 -2.73 18.57
N LEU A 166 25.35 -3.92 18.82
CA LEU A 166 26.02 -5.19 18.71
C LEU A 166 25.61 -5.80 17.37
N GLN A 167 26.46 -5.53 16.38
CA GLN A 167 26.18 -5.78 14.98
C GLN A 167 26.29 -7.27 14.67
N THR A 168 25.18 -7.87 14.24
CA THR A 168 25.13 -9.23 13.70
C THR A 168 25.52 -9.26 12.22
N GLY A 169 25.91 -10.42 11.72
CA GLY A 169 26.39 -10.62 10.34
C GLY A 169 27.91 -10.67 10.22
N ARG A 170 28.41 -10.99 9.03
CA ARG A 170 29.85 -11.22 8.78
C ARG A 170 30.44 -10.21 7.81
N ASP A 171 31.76 -10.00 7.88
CA ASP A 171 32.49 -9.16 6.92
C ASP A 171 32.56 -9.75 5.51
N THR A 172 32.45 -11.08 5.40
CA THR A 172 32.37 -11.80 4.13
C THR A 172 30.97 -11.83 3.52
N ASP A 173 29.95 -11.31 4.22
CA ASP A 173 28.59 -11.29 3.68
C ASP A 173 28.53 -10.43 2.42
N TRP A 174 27.82 -10.94 1.42
CA TRP A 174 27.54 -10.24 0.19
C TRP A 174 26.18 -10.68 -0.34
N ASP A 175 25.57 -9.81 -1.13
CA ASP A 175 24.20 -10.02 -1.60
C ASP A 175 24.02 -9.42 -2.98
N ARG A 176 23.21 -10.07 -3.81
CA ARG A 176 22.79 -9.54 -5.10
C ARG A 176 21.33 -9.15 -5.00
N ARG A 177 20.96 -8.07 -5.67
CA ARG A 177 19.57 -7.64 -5.73
C ARG A 177 19.19 -7.17 -7.12
N LEU A 178 17.92 -7.37 -7.46
CA LEU A 178 17.30 -6.84 -8.66
C LEU A 178 16.50 -5.57 -8.33
N ILE A 179 16.77 -4.48 -9.03
CA ILE A 179 16.11 -3.19 -8.87
C ILE A 179 15.36 -2.85 -10.16
N VAL A 180 14.06 -2.59 -10.03
CA VAL A 180 13.23 -2.03 -11.09
C VAL A 180 13.22 -0.50 -10.95
N ARG A 181 13.81 0.22 -11.90
CA ARG A 181 13.87 1.70 -11.89
C ARG A 181 12.68 2.34 -12.58
N ASN A 182 12.26 1.78 -13.71
CA ASN A 182 11.14 2.29 -14.49
C ASN A 182 10.27 1.15 -14.98
N ALA A 183 9.00 1.20 -14.58
CA ALA A 183 7.98 0.24 -14.96
C ALA A 183 6.63 0.97 -15.13
N PRO A 184 6.26 1.35 -16.35
CA PRO A 184 4.97 1.98 -16.62
C PRO A 184 3.81 1.07 -16.19
N ALA A 185 2.74 1.68 -15.67
CA ALA A 185 1.53 0.93 -15.31
C ALA A 185 0.71 0.47 -16.54
N PHE A 186 0.93 1.08 -17.71
CA PHE A 186 0.19 0.83 -18.94
C PHE A 186 1.14 0.73 -20.13
N ALA A 187 0.81 -0.17 -21.07
CA ALA A 187 1.48 -0.27 -22.37
C ALA A 187 0.47 -0.59 -23.48
N ILE A 188 0.79 -0.16 -24.70
CA ILE A 188 -0.03 -0.45 -25.88
C ILE A 188 0.27 -1.88 -26.34
N ILE A 189 -0.76 -2.70 -26.51
CA ILE A 189 -0.60 -4.09 -26.97
C ILE A 189 0.05 -4.11 -28.36
N GLY A 190 1.04 -4.97 -28.54
CA GLY A 190 1.78 -5.10 -29.80
C GLY A 190 2.88 -4.05 -30.02
N GLU A 191 2.95 -3.02 -29.18
CA GLU A 191 4.08 -2.07 -29.17
C GLU A 191 5.09 -2.42 -28.07
N PRO A 192 6.41 -2.27 -28.32
CA PRO A 192 7.41 -2.50 -27.29
C PRO A 192 7.40 -1.35 -26.26
N VAL A 193 7.33 -1.68 -24.98
CA VAL A 193 7.52 -0.77 -23.86
C VAL A 193 8.88 -1.00 -23.22
N THR A 194 9.61 0.08 -22.94
CA THR A 194 10.95 0.01 -22.35
C THR A 194 10.87 0.01 -20.83
N LEU A 195 11.35 -1.07 -20.21
CA LEU A 195 11.59 -1.14 -18.77
C LEU A 195 13.05 -0.85 -18.45
N THR A 196 13.31 -0.26 -17.29
CA THR A 196 14.68 -0.03 -16.81
C THR A 196 14.93 -0.86 -15.57
N LEU A 197 15.87 -1.80 -15.67
CA LEU A 197 16.26 -2.70 -14.58
C LEU A 197 17.75 -2.52 -14.24
N ARG A 198 18.14 -2.88 -13.03
CA ARG A 198 19.54 -2.94 -12.60
C ARG A 198 19.73 -4.09 -11.64
N VAL A 199 20.78 -4.88 -11.87
CA VAL A 199 21.28 -5.84 -10.89
C VAL A 199 22.45 -5.22 -10.16
N GLU A 200 22.49 -5.35 -8.85
CA GLU A 200 23.53 -4.77 -8.01
C GLU A 200 24.03 -5.76 -6.98
N ASP A 201 25.35 -5.85 -6.85
CA ASP A 201 26.01 -6.65 -5.81
C ASP A 201 26.49 -5.70 -4.70
N SER A 202 26.24 -6.06 -3.45
CA SER A 202 26.66 -5.34 -2.26
C SER A 202 27.50 -6.24 -1.36
N GLY A 203 28.35 -5.63 -0.50
CA GLY A 203 29.21 -6.38 0.41
C GLY A 203 30.46 -6.97 -0.25
N ALA A 204 30.94 -8.11 0.25
CA ALA A 204 32.17 -8.76 -0.18
C ALA A 204 31.99 -9.64 -1.44
N SER A 205 31.39 -9.09 -2.50
CA SER A 205 31.03 -9.87 -3.69
C SER A 205 32.24 -10.47 -4.42
N PRO A 206 32.08 -11.64 -5.09
CA PRO A 206 33.18 -12.31 -5.78
C PRO A 206 33.83 -11.45 -6.87
N ALA A 207 35.16 -11.33 -6.82
CA ALA A 207 35.93 -10.58 -7.80
C ALA A 207 35.86 -11.24 -9.19
N GLY A 208 35.32 -10.53 -10.19
CA GLY A 208 35.36 -10.94 -11.60
C GLY A 208 33.99 -11.21 -12.25
N ALA A 209 32.90 -11.22 -11.48
CA ALA A 209 31.56 -11.25 -12.05
C ALA A 209 31.21 -9.86 -12.61
N THR A 210 31.10 -9.74 -13.94
CA THR A 210 30.69 -8.49 -14.61
C THR A 210 29.26 -8.53 -15.12
N THR A 211 28.67 -9.73 -15.19
CA THR A 211 27.31 -9.97 -15.68
C THR A 211 26.59 -10.98 -14.80
N ALA A 212 25.28 -10.85 -14.69
CA ALA A 212 24.40 -11.80 -14.03
C ALA A 212 23.33 -12.33 -15.02
N PRO A 213 22.91 -13.60 -14.90
CA PRO A 213 21.75 -14.10 -15.63
C PRO A 213 20.47 -13.41 -15.12
N LEU A 214 19.57 -13.10 -16.04
CA LEU A 214 18.24 -12.55 -15.78
C LEU A 214 17.22 -13.40 -16.53
N GLU A 215 16.25 -13.94 -15.82
CA GLU A 215 15.11 -14.66 -16.34
C GLU A 215 13.90 -13.74 -16.38
N ILE A 216 13.22 -13.67 -17.54
CA ILE A 216 12.02 -12.86 -17.73
C ILE A 216 10.88 -13.79 -18.13
N SER A 217 9.79 -13.78 -17.37
CA SER A 217 8.58 -14.53 -17.68
C SER A 217 7.38 -13.59 -17.69
N VAL A 218 6.51 -13.73 -18.70
CA VAL A 218 5.24 -13.00 -18.79
C VAL A 218 4.11 -14.00 -18.56
N ASP A 219 3.23 -13.68 -17.60
CA ASP A 219 2.10 -14.51 -17.16
C ASP A 219 2.50 -15.96 -16.83
N GLY A 220 3.71 -16.11 -16.29
CA GLY A 220 4.27 -17.41 -15.92
C GLY A 220 4.55 -18.33 -17.12
N GLY A 221 4.71 -17.77 -18.33
CA GLY A 221 5.22 -18.50 -19.49
C GLY A 221 6.67 -18.99 -19.32
N ALA A 222 7.19 -19.69 -20.31
CA ALA A 222 8.59 -20.14 -20.29
C ALA A 222 9.54 -18.92 -20.19
N PRO A 223 10.49 -18.92 -19.25
CA PRO A 223 11.35 -17.76 -19.03
C PRO A 223 12.35 -17.59 -20.18
N GLU A 224 12.51 -16.35 -20.63
CA GLU A 224 13.59 -15.94 -21.52
C GLU A 224 14.82 -15.56 -20.68
N GLN A 225 15.99 -16.08 -21.06
CA GLN A 225 17.25 -15.86 -20.34
C GLN A 225 18.12 -14.81 -21.04
N PHE A 226 18.52 -13.79 -20.29
CA PHE A 226 19.44 -12.73 -20.70
C PHE A 226 20.64 -12.69 -19.76
N ASN A 227 21.77 -12.17 -20.23
CA ASN A 227 22.90 -11.81 -19.36
C ASN A 227 23.04 -10.30 -19.34
N ILE A 228 22.91 -9.69 -18.16
CA ILE A 228 22.94 -8.24 -17.99
C ILE A 228 24.15 -7.80 -17.16
N PRO A 229 24.74 -6.63 -17.45
CA PRO A 229 25.85 -6.08 -16.66
C PRO A 229 25.42 -5.75 -15.23
N ILE A 230 26.28 -6.08 -14.27
CA ILE A 230 26.07 -5.75 -12.85
C ILE A 230 26.45 -4.27 -12.60
N GLY A 231 25.64 -3.56 -11.83
CA GLY A 231 25.85 -2.17 -11.42
C GLY A 231 25.45 -1.11 -12.46
N VAL A 232 24.88 -1.51 -13.60
CA VAL A 232 24.49 -0.63 -14.70
C VAL A 232 22.98 -0.75 -14.96
N ASP A 233 22.34 0.38 -15.24
CA ASP A 233 20.93 0.40 -15.66
C ASP A 233 20.82 -0.14 -17.10
N VAL A 234 19.94 -1.10 -17.31
CA VAL A 234 19.69 -1.77 -18.59
C VAL A 234 18.25 -1.49 -19.03
N GLU A 235 18.11 -1.06 -20.28
CA GLU A 235 16.82 -0.88 -20.94
C GLU A 235 16.41 -2.16 -21.65
N LEU A 236 15.24 -2.70 -21.28
CA LEU A 236 14.69 -3.92 -21.85
C LEU A 236 13.34 -3.63 -22.52
N PRO A 237 13.23 -3.74 -23.85
CA PRO A 237 11.96 -3.63 -24.54
C PRO A 237 11.15 -4.93 -24.36
N ILE A 238 9.92 -4.82 -23.86
CA ILE A 238 8.99 -5.93 -23.70
C ILE A 238 7.70 -5.62 -24.45
N THR A 239 7.12 -6.63 -25.09
CA THR A 239 5.80 -6.54 -25.74
C THR A 239 4.80 -7.36 -24.96
N LEU A 240 3.64 -6.78 -24.66
CA LEU A 240 2.59 -7.48 -23.93
C LEU A 240 1.84 -8.46 -24.83
N PRO A 241 1.61 -9.72 -24.39
CA PRO A 241 0.91 -10.74 -25.18
C PRO A 241 -0.58 -10.46 -25.35
N HIS A 242 -1.23 -9.84 -24.37
CA HIS A 242 -2.67 -9.58 -24.41
C HIS A 242 -3.09 -8.29 -23.70
N GLY A 243 -4.34 -7.90 -23.91
CA GLY A 243 -4.97 -6.79 -23.20
C GLY A 243 -5.34 -7.14 -21.78
N GLY A 244 -5.60 -6.11 -20.98
CA GLY A 244 -5.83 -6.25 -19.55
C GLY A 244 -4.54 -6.45 -18.78
N ARG A 245 -4.62 -7.05 -17.60
CA ARG A 245 -3.46 -7.16 -16.70
C ARG A 245 -2.51 -8.25 -17.15
N ASN A 246 -1.24 -7.90 -17.31
CA ASN A 246 -0.12 -8.80 -17.56
C ASN A 246 0.81 -8.76 -16.35
N VAL A 247 1.31 -9.92 -15.91
CA VAL A 247 2.27 -10.03 -14.80
C VAL A 247 3.62 -10.42 -15.37
N ILE A 248 4.59 -9.53 -15.24
CA ILE A 248 5.97 -9.77 -15.69
C ILE A 248 6.82 -10.08 -14.47
N GLN A 249 7.41 -11.27 -14.45
CA GLN A 249 8.36 -11.70 -13.45
C GLN A 249 9.78 -11.55 -13.99
N PHE A 250 10.62 -10.91 -13.20
CA PHE A 250 12.05 -10.85 -13.40
C PHE A 250 12.71 -11.61 -12.27
N THR A 251 13.55 -12.59 -12.57
CA THR A 251 14.26 -13.37 -11.57
C THR A 251 15.74 -13.43 -11.92
N VAL A 252 16.59 -13.15 -10.94
CA VAL A 252 18.02 -13.41 -11.02
C VAL A 252 18.30 -14.70 -10.26
N PRO A 253 18.81 -15.76 -10.90
CA PRO A 253 19.17 -16.98 -10.19
C PRO A 253 20.16 -16.72 -9.05
N GLU A 254 19.94 -17.39 -7.92
CA GLU A 254 20.81 -17.34 -6.73
C GLU A 254 22.26 -17.67 -7.10
N ALA A 255 23.19 -16.84 -6.63
CA ALA A 255 24.62 -17.04 -6.80
C ALA A 255 25.24 -17.74 -5.60
N GLU A 256 26.33 -18.47 -5.83
CA GLU A 256 27.01 -19.21 -4.76
C GLU A 256 27.52 -18.28 -3.65
N GLY A 257 27.04 -18.51 -2.42
CA GLY A 257 27.42 -17.74 -1.24
C GLY A 257 26.70 -16.39 -1.08
N GLU A 258 25.67 -16.14 -1.89
CA GLU A 258 24.75 -15.01 -1.72
C GLU A 258 23.96 -15.11 -0.41
N LEU A 259 23.61 -13.97 0.19
CA LEU A 259 22.96 -13.92 1.49
C LEU A 259 21.47 -14.28 1.44
N THR A 260 20.76 -13.88 0.38
CA THR A 260 19.33 -14.21 0.21
C THR A 260 18.90 -14.15 -1.26
N GLU A 261 17.95 -15.01 -1.65
CA GLU A 261 17.30 -14.93 -2.97
C GLU A 261 16.05 -14.03 -2.98
N ARG A 262 15.62 -13.53 -1.82
CA ARG A 262 14.31 -12.85 -1.67
C ARG A 262 14.22 -11.53 -2.44
N ASN A 263 15.33 -10.88 -2.70
CA ASN A 263 15.44 -9.63 -3.46
C ASN A 263 15.97 -9.84 -4.88
N ASN A 264 16.05 -11.10 -5.33
CA ASN A 264 16.41 -11.45 -6.71
C ASN A 264 15.21 -11.52 -7.65
N THR A 265 14.00 -11.53 -7.12
CA THR A 265 12.76 -11.57 -7.91
C THR A 265 12.01 -10.25 -7.79
N ALA A 266 11.59 -9.69 -8.92
CA ALA A 266 10.70 -8.55 -8.99
C ALA A 266 9.47 -8.90 -9.84
N LEU A 267 8.28 -8.58 -9.30
CA LEU A 267 7.00 -8.77 -10.00
C LEU A 267 6.43 -7.42 -10.40
N ILE A 268 6.20 -7.24 -11.69
CA ILE A 268 5.65 -6.02 -12.27
C ILE A 268 4.28 -6.36 -12.86
N GLN A 269 3.25 -5.62 -12.44
CA GLN A 269 1.93 -5.71 -13.04
C GLN A 269 1.73 -4.53 -13.99
N MET A 270 1.43 -4.82 -15.25
CA MET A 270 1.23 -3.82 -16.28
C MET A 270 -0.05 -4.10 -17.06
N ASN A 271 -0.86 -3.08 -17.29
CA ASN A 271 -2.09 -3.20 -18.05
C ASN A 271 -1.82 -2.94 -19.54
N GLY A 272 -2.07 -3.96 -20.36
CA GLY A 272 -2.12 -3.85 -21.80
C GLY A 272 -3.41 -3.16 -22.23
N VAL A 273 -3.30 -1.98 -22.82
CA VAL A 273 -4.43 -1.28 -23.43
C VAL A 273 -4.31 -1.37 -24.93
N ARG A 274 -5.45 -1.48 -25.62
CA ARG A 274 -5.46 -1.32 -27.07
C ARG A 274 -5.25 0.15 -27.42
N ASP A 275 -4.74 0.41 -28.61
CA ASP A 275 -4.90 1.73 -29.23
C ASP A 275 -6.40 2.01 -29.49
N ARG A 276 -6.73 3.16 -30.08
CA ARG A 276 -8.12 3.53 -30.33
C ARG A 276 -8.88 2.49 -31.16
N LEU A 277 -10.00 2.01 -30.62
CA LEU A 277 -10.94 1.09 -31.24
C LEU A 277 -11.66 1.78 -32.39
N ARG A 278 -11.62 1.21 -33.59
CA ARG A 278 -12.20 1.81 -34.80
C ARG A 278 -13.58 1.21 -35.06
N VAL A 279 -14.61 2.06 -35.06
CA VAL A 279 -16.01 1.64 -35.25
C VAL A 279 -16.59 2.21 -36.54
N LEU A 280 -17.15 1.34 -37.38
CA LEU A 280 -17.90 1.71 -38.58
C LEU A 280 -19.40 1.63 -38.32
N LEU A 281 -20.08 2.77 -38.24
CA LEU A 281 -21.54 2.83 -38.12
C LEU A 281 -22.16 3.12 -39.50
N VAL A 282 -23.04 2.22 -39.97
CA VAL A 282 -23.77 2.38 -41.24
C VAL A 282 -25.27 2.45 -40.95
N SER A 283 -25.81 3.67 -41.01
CA SER A 283 -27.25 3.92 -40.82
C SER A 283 -27.99 3.93 -42.17
N GLY A 284 -29.03 3.08 -42.30
CA GLY A 284 -29.83 2.97 -43.52
C GLY A 284 -30.77 4.14 -43.79
N GLU A 285 -31.19 4.86 -42.75
CA GLU A 285 -31.95 6.10 -42.84
C GLU A 285 -31.81 6.97 -41.57
N PRO A 286 -32.05 8.29 -41.63
CA PRO A 286 -31.99 9.15 -40.44
C PRO A 286 -33.10 8.83 -39.43
N HIS A 287 -32.73 8.53 -38.18
CA HIS A 287 -33.67 8.32 -37.07
C HIS A 287 -33.04 8.71 -35.71
N PRO A 288 -33.84 8.84 -34.62
CA PRO A 288 -33.33 9.22 -33.30
C PRO A 288 -32.28 8.25 -32.73
N GLY A 289 -32.40 6.94 -32.96
CA GLY A 289 -31.48 5.94 -32.43
C GLY A 289 -30.07 6.03 -33.02
N GLY A 290 -29.93 6.41 -34.30
CA GLY A 290 -28.62 6.65 -34.89
C GLY A 290 -27.87 7.81 -34.22
N ARG A 291 -28.58 8.80 -33.66
CA ARG A 291 -27.96 9.86 -32.84
C ARG A 291 -27.49 9.31 -31.49
N THR A 292 -28.26 8.40 -30.88
CA THR A 292 -27.89 7.75 -29.63
C THR A 292 -26.60 6.96 -29.76
N TRP A 293 -26.48 6.13 -30.81
CA TRP A 293 -25.23 5.41 -31.13
C TRP A 293 -24.04 6.35 -31.34
N ARG A 294 -24.20 7.36 -32.20
CA ARG A 294 -23.14 8.36 -32.43
C ARG A 294 -22.69 9.05 -31.16
N ASN A 295 -23.63 9.47 -30.32
CA ASN A 295 -23.32 10.20 -29.10
C ASN A 295 -22.54 9.33 -28.11
N LEU A 296 -22.94 8.06 -27.97
CA LEU A 296 -22.27 7.09 -27.12
C LEU A 296 -20.83 6.84 -27.61
N LEU A 297 -20.67 6.49 -28.88
CA LEU A 297 -19.36 6.15 -29.44
C LEU A 297 -18.42 7.36 -29.49
N LYS A 298 -18.93 8.58 -29.75
CA LYS A 298 -18.11 9.80 -29.71
C LYS A 298 -17.78 10.29 -28.29
N SER A 299 -18.55 9.88 -27.29
CA SER A 299 -18.26 10.22 -25.89
C SER A 299 -17.16 9.37 -25.29
N ASP A 300 -16.85 8.24 -25.93
CA ASP A 300 -15.79 7.34 -25.50
C ASP A 300 -14.45 7.77 -26.12
N SER A 301 -13.47 8.09 -25.28
CA SER A 301 -12.13 8.50 -25.74
C SER A 301 -11.33 7.37 -26.38
N SER A 302 -11.72 6.12 -26.13
CA SER A 302 -11.08 4.94 -26.72
C SER A 302 -11.56 4.65 -28.14
N VAL A 303 -12.63 5.31 -28.63
CA VAL A 303 -13.25 4.98 -29.91
C VAL A 303 -13.00 6.04 -30.99
N ASP A 304 -12.57 5.61 -32.17
CA ASP A 304 -12.61 6.40 -33.39
C ASP A 304 -13.80 5.98 -34.27
N LEU A 305 -14.75 6.91 -34.48
CA LEU A 305 -16.02 6.62 -35.14
C LEU A 305 -16.04 7.13 -36.58
N VAL A 306 -16.20 6.18 -37.52
CA VAL A 306 -16.57 6.45 -38.90
C VAL A 306 -18.07 6.22 -39.08
N HIS A 307 -18.85 7.29 -39.31
CA HIS A 307 -20.31 7.19 -39.47
C HIS A 307 -20.79 7.59 -40.86
N PHE A 308 -21.57 6.70 -41.49
CA PHE A 308 -22.28 6.98 -42.74
C PHE A 308 -23.80 6.84 -42.55
N THR A 309 -24.56 7.80 -43.08
CA THR A 309 -26.02 7.72 -43.16
C THR A 309 -26.45 7.75 -44.62
N ILE A 310 -27.25 6.78 -45.02
CA ILE A 310 -27.85 6.74 -46.35
C ILE A 310 -29.04 7.71 -46.35
N LEU A 311 -28.90 8.84 -47.06
CA LEU A 311 -29.85 9.96 -46.99
C LEU A 311 -31.04 9.83 -47.95
N ARG A 312 -30.95 9.01 -49.01
CA ARG A 312 -31.99 8.93 -50.05
C ARG A 312 -32.18 7.51 -50.60
N PRO A 313 -33.43 7.00 -50.70
CA PRO A 313 -33.74 5.75 -51.40
C PRO A 313 -33.51 5.87 -52.93
N PRO A 314 -32.95 4.85 -53.61
CA PRO A 314 -32.75 4.85 -55.06
C PRO A 314 -34.03 5.01 -55.90
N GLU A 315 -35.19 4.71 -55.33
CA GLU A 315 -36.50 4.68 -56.00
C GLU A 315 -37.09 6.09 -56.25
N LYS A 316 -36.59 7.12 -55.55
CA LYS A 316 -36.89 8.52 -55.90
C LYS A 316 -35.97 8.93 -57.05
N GLN A 317 -36.38 8.63 -58.28
CA GLN A 317 -35.64 8.93 -59.50
C GLN A 317 -35.38 10.44 -59.64
N ASP A 318 -34.19 10.88 -59.27
CA ASP A 318 -33.44 11.87 -60.05
C ASP A 318 -32.49 11.05 -60.93
N GLY A 319 -32.23 11.46 -62.18
CA GLY A 319 -31.37 10.74 -63.15
C GLY A 319 -29.88 10.75 -62.80
N VAL A 320 -29.57 10.64 -61.51
CA VAL A 320 -28.27 10.81 -60.86
C VAL A 320 -27.78 9.43 -60.40
N PRO A 321 -26.53 9.03 -60.72
CA PRO A 321 -25.93 7.77 -60.27
C PRO A 321 -26.04 7.52 -58.75
N VAL A 322 -26.11 6.26 -58.32
CA VAL A 322 -26.37 5.88 -56.90
C VAL A 322 -25.28 6.35 -55.95
N ASP A 323 -24.03 6.41 -56.43
CA ASP A 323 -22.86 6.97 -55.75
C ASP A 323 -22.92 8.49 -55.53
N GLU A 324 -23.80 9.19 -56.26
CA GLU A 324 -24.06 10.63 -56.15
C GLU A 324 -25.29 10.96 -55.27
N LEU A 325 -25.96 9.95 -54.68
CA LEU A 325 -27.13 10.15 -53.78
C LEU A 325 -26.74 10.52 -52.34
N SER A 326 -25.45 10.50 -52.00
CA SER A 326 -24.88 10.89 -50.71
C SER A 326 -24.05 12.18 -50.84
N LEU A 327 -24.09 13.06 -49.82
CA LEU A 327 -23.36 14.35 -49.83
C LEU A 327 -21.84 14.20 -50.04
N ILE A 328 -21.31 13.03 -49.66
CA ILE A 328 -19.97 12.51 -49.94
C ILE A 328 -20.20 11.05 -50.38
N ALA A 329 -19.64 10.62 -51.51
CA ALA A 329 -19.81 9.25 -52.02
C ALA A 329 -19.44 8.22 -50.94
N PHE A 330 -20.29 7.21 -50.70
CA PHE A 330 -20.00 6.16 -49.72
C PHE A 330 -18.85 5.28 -50.25
N PRO A 331 -17.66 5.27 -49.63
CA PRO A 331 -16.48 4.61 -50.17
C PRO A 331 -16.52 3.11 -49.86
N THR A 332 -17.53 2.42 -50.42
CA THR A 332 -17.85 1.01 -50.14
C THR A 332 -16.68 0.08 -50.38
N ARG A 333 -15.92 0.29 -51.46
CA ARG A 333 -14.71 -0.48 -51.75
C ARG A 333 -13.62 -0.28 -50.69
N GLU A 334 -13.35 0.96 -50.33
CA GLU A 334 -12.32 1.26 -49.33
C GLU A 334 -12.70 0.62 -47.99
N LEU A 335 -13.94 0.79 -47.54
CA LEU A 335 -14.38 0.34 -46.22
C LEU A 335 -14.58 -1.18 -46.11
N PHE A 336 -15.13 -1.83 -47.14
CA PHE A 336 -15.56 -3.24 -47.07
C PHE A 336 -14.68 -4.20 -47.88
N LEU A 337 -13.62 -3.71 -48.52
CA LEU A 337 -12.66 -4.55 -49.25
C LEU A 337 -11.23 -4.23 -48.85
N GLU A 338 -10.84 -2.95 -48.81
CA GLU A 338 -9.43 -2.57 -48.57
C GLU A 338 -9.11 -2.41 -47.08
N LYS A 339 -10.04 -1.84 -46.31
CA LYS A 339 -9.88 -1.47 -44.90
C LYS A 339 -10.89 -2.15 -43.97
N ILE A 340 -11.47 -3.28 -44.35
CA ILE A 340 -12.47 -3.94 -43.48
C ILE A 340 -11.84 -4.41 -42.16
N ASN A 341 -10.61 -4.92 -42.24
CA ASN A 341 -9.81 -5.37 -41.08
C ASN A 341 -9.25 -4.21 -40.25
N ASP A 342 -9.48 -2.97 -40.69
CA ASP A 342 -9.13 -1.82 -39.87
C ASP A 342 -10.17 -1.60 -38.76
N PHE A 343 -11.41 -2.07 -38.92
CA PHE A 343 -12.46 -1.82 -37.94
C PHE A 343 -12.55 -2.96 -36.91
N ASP A 344 -12.67 -2.60 -35.64
CA ASP A 344 -12.94 -3.54 -34.54
C ASP A 344 -14.43 -3.90 -34.46
N LEU A 345 -15.32 -3.00 -34.92
CA LEU A 345 -16.77 -3.20 -34.91
C LEU A 345 -17.46 -2.52 -36.10
N ILE A 346 -18.35 -3.26 -36.77
CA ILE A 346 -19.26 -2.73 -37.78
C ILE A 346 -20.70 -2.79 -37.25
N ILE A 347 -21.39 -1.65 -37.23
CA ILE A 347 -22.78 -1.55 -36.78
C ILE A 347 -23.69 -1.26 -37.97
N PHE A 348 -24.61 -2.18 -38.26
CA PHE A 348 -25.71 -1.95 -39.19
C PHE A 348 -26.93 -1.44 -38.44
N ASP A 349 -27.20 -0.15 -38.60
CA ASP A 349 -28.32 0.54 -37.96
C ASP A 349 -29.44 0.76 -38.98
N ARG A 350 -30.52 -0.04 -38.86
CA ARG A 350 -31.67 0.01 -39.79
C ARG A 350 -31.29 -0.09 -41.27
N TYR A 351 -30.28 -0.91 -41.56
CA TYR A 351 -29.71 -1.04 -42.91
C TYR A 351 -30.65 -1.81 -43.85
N LYS A 352 -30.91 -1.22 -45.03
CA LYS A 352 -31.74 -1.81 -46.09
C LYS A 352 -30.86 -2.27 -47.25
N ARG A 353 -31.06 -3.51 -47.72
CA ARG A 353 -30.38 -4.08 -48.89
C ARG A 353 -30.92 -3.47 -50.19
N ARG A 354 -30.57 -2.20 -50.46
CA ARG A 354 -30.99 -1.40 -51.64
C ARG A 354 -29.95 -1.33 -52.76
N GLY A 355 -29.03 -2.29 -52.82
CA GLY A 355 -27.96 -2.34 -53.81
C GLY A 355 -26.79 -1.38 -53.55
N ILE A 356 -26.78 -0.67 -52.41
CA ILE A 356 -25.68 0.21 -52.00
C ILE A 356 -24.45 -0.61 -51.60
N LEU A 357 -24.66 -1.71 -50.85
CA LEU A 357 -23.62 -2.72 -50.64
C LEU A 357 -23.90 -3.92 -51.56
N PRO A 358 -23.07 -4.12 -52.59
CA PRO A 358 -23.03 -5.36 -53.36
C PRO A 358 -22.92 -6.61 -52.48
N ALA A 359 -23.45 -7.74 -52.96
CA ALA A 359 -23.41 -9.00 -52.22
C ALA A 359 -21.99 -9.43 -51.83
N ILE A 360 -21.00 -9.18 -52.69
CA ILE A 360 -19.59 -9.50 -52.43
C ILE A 360 -19.02 -8.76 -51.20
N TYR A 361 -19.48 -7.54 -50.91
CA TYR A 361 -19.02 -6.83 -49.71
C TYR A 361 -19.66 -7.38 -48.44
N LEU A 362 -20.91 -7.86 -48.50
CA LEU A 362 -21.54 -8.55 -47.37
C LEU A 362 -20.92 -9.94 -47.13
N ASP A 363 -20.41 -10.57 -48.18
CA ASP A 363 -19.60 -11.79 -48.09
C ASP A 363 -18.24 -11.51 -47.41
N ASN A 364 -17.56 -10.41 -47.77
CA ASN A 364 -16.37 -9.97 -47.04
C ASN A 364 -16.64 -9.71 -45.56
N VAL A 365 -17.78 -9.13 -45.20
CA VAL A 365 -18.19 -8.96 -43.79
C VAL A 365 -18.36 -10.31 -43.10
N THR A 366 -18.87 -11.32 -43.81
CA THR A 366 -18.98 -12.69 -43.28
C THR A 366 -17.60 -13.28 -43.00
N ASN A 367 -16.63 -13.11 -43.91
CA ASN A 367 -15.26 -13.56 -43.70
C ASN A 367 -14.58 -12.79 -42.56
N TYR A 368 -14.73 -11.47 -42.52
CA TYR A 368 -14.25 -10.61 -41.44
C TYR A 368 -14.70 -11.09 -40.05
N ILE A 369 -15.97 -11.48 -39.89
CA ILE A 369 -16.46 -12.05 -38.62
C ILE A 369 -15.77 -13.38 -38.32
N ASN A 370 -15.69 -14.31 -39.28
CA ASN A 370 -15.02 -15.60 -39.05
C ASN A 370 -13.55 -15.43 -38.63
N GLU A 371 -12.88 -14.40 -39.15
CA GLU A 371 -11.48 -14.04 -38.85
C GLU A 371 -11.29 -13.22 -37.55
N GLY A 372 -12.37 -12.96 -36.81
CA GLY A 372 -12.27 -12.32 -35.50
C GLY A 372 -12.92 -10.94 -35.38
N GLY A 373 -13.52 -10.43 -36.45
CA GLY A 373 -14.25 -9.18 -36.50
C GLY A 373 -15.60 -9.22 -35.78
N ALA A 374 -16.21 -8.04 -35.60
CA ALA A 374 -17.45 -7.92 -34.85
C ALA A 374 -18.54 -7.16 -35.62
N VAL A 375 -19.78 -7.69 -35.61
CA VAL A 375 -20.93 -7.07 -36.29
C VAL A 375 -22.18 -6.99 -35.43
N LEU A 376 -22.68 -5.77 -35.23
CA LEU A 376 -23.93 -5.50 -34.52
C LEU A 376 -25.04 -5.11 -35.49
N ILE A 377 -26.21 -5.74 -35.37
CA ILE A 377 -27.43 -5.38 -36.08
C ILE A 377 -28.41 -4.72 -35.12
N ALA A 378 -28.65 -3.42 -35.30
CA ALA A 378 -29.77 -2.72 -34.67
C ALA A 378 -30.97 -2.76 -35.62
N ALA A 379 -31.88 -3.71 -35.39
CA ALA A 379 -32.97 -4.02 -36.29
C ALA A 379 -34.12 -3.00 -36.16
N GLY A 380 -34.47 -2.39 -37.29
CA GLY A 380 -35.70 -1.62 -37.43
C GLY A 380 -36.76 -2.35 -38.27
N PRO A 381 -37.88 -1.69 -38.62
CA PRO A 381 -38.92 -2.25 -39.49
C PRO A 381 -38.40 -2.86 -40.78
N ASP A 382 -37.32 -2.30 -41.33
CA ASP A 382 -36.60 -2.79 -42.51
C ASP A 382 -36.16 -4.25 -42.43
N PHE A 383 -35.76 -4.71 -41.24
CA PHE A 383 -35.34 -6.09 -41.02
C PHE A 383 -36.48 -7.10 -41.23
N ALA A 384 -37.74 -6.67 -41.07
CA ALA A 384 -38.94 -7.47 -41.32
C ALA A 384 -39.43 -7.44 -42.79
N THR A 385 -38.73 -6.74 -43.69
CA THR A 385 -39.16 -6.57 -45.09
C THR A 385 -38.41 -7.47 -46.09
N ALA A 386 -38.72 -7.34 -47.38
CA ALA A 386 -37.98 -7.98 -48.45
C ALA A 386 -36.55 -7.43 -48.64
N ASP A 387 -36.29 -6.24 -48.10
CA ASP A 387 -34.98 -5.57 -48.15
C ASP A 387 -34.10 -5.88 -46.94
N SER A 388 -34.51 -6.84 -46.10
CA SER A 388 -33.78 -7.23 -44.89
C SER A 388 -32.35 -7.67 -45.21
N ILE A 389 -31.41 -7.24 -44.37
CA ILE A 389 -30.01 -7.70 -44.42
C ILE A 389 -29.89 -9.22 -44.18
N PHE A 390 -30.89 -9.85 -43.52
CA PHE A 390 -30.98 -11.30 -43.40
C PHE A 390 -31.09 -12.01 -44.76
N ARG A 391 -31.55 -11.33 -45.82
CA ARG A 391 -31.62 -11.87 -47.19
C ARG A 391 -30.33 -11.59 -47.95
N SER A 392 -29.18 -11.88 -47.35
CA SER A 392 -27.84 -11.64 -47.90
C SER A 392 -26.88 -12.77 -47.50
N PRO A 393 -25.62 -12.76 -47.97
CA PRO A 393 -24.60 -13.71 -47.51
C PRO A 393 -24.40 -13.76 -45.98
N LEU A 394 -24.83 -12.73 -45.24
CA LEU A 394 -24.80 -12.72 -43.76
C LEU A 394 -25.82 -13.67 -43.12
N ALA A 395 -26.84 -14.16 -43.83
CA ALA A 395 -27.91 -14.98 -43.26
C ALA A 395 -27.45 -16.18 -42.40
N PRO A 396 -26.38 -16.92 -42.74
CA PRO A 396 -25.94 -18.08 -41.97
C PRO A 396 -25.39 -17.73 -40.59
N ILE A 397 -24.82 -16.53 -40.42
CA ILE A 397 -24.10 -16.10 -39.21
C ILE A 397 -24.96 -15.22 -38.28
N LEU A 398 -26.16 -14.84 -38.71
CA LEU A 398 -27.04 -14.01 -37.87
C LEU A 398 -27.77 -14.88 -36.83
N PRO A 399 -27.76 -14.45 -35.55
CA PRO A 399 -28.26 -15.27 -34.45
C PRO A 399 -29.79 -15.37 -34.38
N ALA A 400 -30.50 -14.56 -35.16
CA ALA A 400 -31.96 -14.63 -35.28
C ALA A 400 -32.44 -14.30 -36.69
N GLN A 401 -33.62 -14.84 -37.05
CA GLN A 401 -34.26 -14.61 -38.35
C GLN A 401 -35.56 -13.81 -38.22
N PRO A 402 -35.86 -12.88 -39.14
CA PRO A 402 -37.10 -12.11 -39.10
C PRO A 402 -38.32 -12.96 -39.47
N THR A 403 -39.44 -12.74 -38.78
CA THR A 403 -40.75 -13.37 -39.08
C THR A 403 -41.61 -12.57 -40.07
N ALA A 404 -41.08 -11.43 -40.54
CA ALA A 404 -41.79 -10.42 -41.32
C ALA A 404 -42.93 -9.70 -40.58
N ARG A 405 -42.91 -9.69 -39.23
CA ARG A 405 -43.83 -8.91 -38.40
C ARG A 405 -43.09 -7.80 -37.66
N VAL A 406 -43.72 -6.64 -37.59
CA VAL A 406 -43.33 -5.51 -36.75
C VAL A 406 -44.42 -5.34 -35.70
N ILE A 407 -44.04 -5.33 -34.43
CA ILE A 407 -44.95 -5.20 -33.29
C ILE A 407 -44.80 -3.77 -32.76
N GLU A 408 -45.89 -3.00 -32.75
CA GLU A 408 -45.92 -1.61 -32.27
C GLU A 408 -46.79 -1.51 -31.02
N GLU A 409 -46.43 -2.29 -30.00
CA GLU A 409 -47.11 -2.35 -28.71
C GLU A 409 -46.14 -1.96 -27.59
N ARG A 410 -46.69 -1.50 -26.46
CA ARG A 410 -45.90 -1.12 -25.28
C ARG A 410 -45.42 -2.37 -24.54
N TYR A 411 -44.12 -2.51 -24.33
CA TYR A 411 -43.52 -3.57 -23.49
C TYR A 411 -42.31 -3.04 -22.73
N VAL A 412 -42.00 -3.62 -21.58
CA VAL A 412 -40.76 -3.31 -20.84
C VAL A 412 -39.75 -4.41 -21.18
N PRO A 413 -38.52 -4.07 -21.64
CA PRO A 413 -37.46 -5.05 -21.82
C PRO A 413 -37.18 -5.83 -20.53
N MET A 414 -36.97 -7.13 -20.65
CA MET A 414 -36.64 -7.99 -19.52
C MET A 414 -35.31 -8.71 -19.77
N VAL A 415 -34.51 -8.89 -18.73
CA VAL A 415 -33.28 -9.68 -18.78
C VAL A 415 -33.64 -11.14 -18.53
N THR A 416 -33.03 -12.05 -19.27
CA THR A 416 -33.22 -13.50 -19.09
C THR A 416 -32.33 -14.02 -17.95
N GLU A 417 -32.58 -15.22 -17.46
CA GLU A 417 -31.71 -15.89 -16.48
C GLU A 417 -30.24 -16.01 -16.95
N LEU A 418 -30.02 -16.22 -18.26
CA LEU A 418 -28.68 -16.17 -18.85
C LEU A 418 -28.14 -14.73 -18.89
N GLY A 419 -28.98 -13.76 -19.22
CA GLY A 419 -28.63 -12.35 -19.22
C GLY A 419 -28.25 -11.79 -17.84
N GLU A 420 -28.76 -12.36 -16.75
CA GLU A 420 -28.35 -11.98 -15.40
C GLU A 420 -26.89 -12.37 -15.11
N ARG A 421 -26.39 -13.42 -15.77
CA ARG A 421 -25.00 -13.89 -15.67
C ARG A 421 -24.06 -13.22 -16.67
N HIS A 422 -24.57 -12.85 -17.84
CA HIS A 422 -23.75 -12.30 -18.91
C HIS A 422 -23.25 -10.87 -18.62
N PRO A 423 -21.95 -10.55 -18.71
CA PRO A 423 -21.38 -9.24 -18.35
C PRO A 423 -22.05 -8.01 -18.99
N VAL A 424 -22.56 -8.17 -20.22
CA VAL A 424 -23.26 -7.11 -20.96
C VAL A 424 -24.56 -6.68 -20.30
N THR A 425 -25.30 -7.61 -19.70
CA THR A 425 -26.66 -7.37 -19.15
C THR A 425 -26.76 -7.58 -17.64
N SER A 426 -25.72 -8.14 -17.02
CA SER A 426 -25.67 -8.31 -15.57
C SER A 426 -25.64 -6.96 -14.84
N ASN A 427 -26.32 -6.87 -13.70
CA ASN A 427 -26.31 -5.70 -12.84
C ASN A 427 -26.63 -4.35 -13.54
N LEU A 428 -27.63 -4.34 -14.43
CA LEU A 428 -28.12 -3.12 -15.11
C LEU A 428 -29.06 -2.25 -14.23
N GLY A 429 -29.07 -2.45 -12.92
CA GLY A 429 -29.99 -1.81 -11.98
C GLY A 429 -31.33 -2.53 -11.87
N ASN A 430 -32.31 -1.89 -11.24
CA ASN A 430 -33.62 -2.49 -10.97
C ASN A 430 -34.53 -2.46 -12.23
N PRO A 431 -34.95 -3.63 -12.79
CA PRO A 431 -35.85 -3.69 -13.94
C PRO A 431 -37.19 -2.99 -13.74
N ASP A 432 -37.69 -2.88 -12.49
CA ASP A 432 -38.96 -2.22 -12.18
C ASP A 432 -38.95 -0.71 -12.47
N GLU A 433 -37.77 -0.11 -12.59
CA GLU A 433 -37.59 1.31 -12.87
C GLU A 433 -37.47 1.60 -14.37
N TRP A 434 -37.48 0.58 -15.22
CA TRP A 434 -37.25 0.74 -16.65
C TRP A 434 -38.51 1.18 -17.38
N GLY A 435 -38.37 2.23 -18.20
CA GLY A 435 -39.41 2.69 -19.10
C GLY A 435 -39.67 1.73 -20.25
N ALA A 436 -40.89 1.76 -20.80
CA ALA A 436 -41.24 0.85 -21.89
C ALA A 436 -40.65 1.25 -23.24
N TRP A 437 -40.50 0.25 -24.12
CA TRP A 437 -40.31 0.43 -25.55
C TRP A 437 -41.64 0.22 -26.27
N LEU A 438 -41.72 0.81 -27.47
CA LEU A 438 -42.96 0.87 -28.26
C LEU A 438 -42.89 0.08 -29.56
N ARG A 439 -41.74 -0.52 -29.87
CA ARG A 439 -41.54 -1.28 -31.10
C ARG A 439 -40.60 -2.45 -30.88
N GLN A 440 -40.99 -3.61 -31.39
CA GLN A 440 -40.16 -4.81 -31.46
C GLN A 440 -40.26 -5.43 -32.85
N ILE A 441 -39.14 -5.88 -33.38
CA ILE A 441 -39.09 -6.66 -34.60
C ILE A 441 -39.21 -8.13 -34.21
N ASP A 442 -40.23 -8.80 -34.71
CA ASP A 442 -40.48 -10.19 -34.32
C ASP A 442 -39.48 -11.11 -35.04
N VAL A 443 -38.60 -11.73 -34.26
CA VAL A 443 -37.53 -12.61 -34.73
C VAL A 443 -37.62 -13.99 -34.08
N LYS A 444 -37.18 -15.01 -34.79
CA LYS A 444 -36.96 -16.36 -34.24
C LYS A 444 -35.49 -16.52 -33.93
N HIS A 445 -35.18 -16.80 -32.67
CA HIS A 445 -33.84 -17.19 -32.21
C HIS A 445 -33.34 -18.42 -32.99
N ARG A 446 -32.07 -18.42 -33.39
CA ARG A 446 -31.43 -19.50 -34.16
C ARG A 446 -30.21 -20.07 -33.45
N SER A 447 -29.34 -19.20 -32.94
CA SER A 447 -28.07 -19.52 -32.30
C SER A 447 -27.67 -18.41 -31.33
N GLY A 448 -26.60 -18.65 -30.58
CA GLY A 448 -26.11 -17.72 -29.58
C GLY A 448 -27.00 -17.61 -28.34
N GLU A 449 -26.66 -16.64 -27.52
CA GLU A 449 -27.16 -16.39 -26.18
C GLU A 449 -28.25 -15.33 -26.19
N LEU A 450 -29.44 -15.69 -25.71
CA LEU A 450 -30.57 -14.79 -25.59
C LEU A 450 -30.51 -14.05 -24.25
N LEU A 451 -30.05 -12.80 -24.26
CA LEU A 451 -29.81 -12.03 -23.03
C LEU A 451 -31.02 -11.21 -22.58
N MET A 452 -31.85 -10.76 -23.52
CA MET A 452 -33.06 -9.99 -23.19
C MET A 452 -34.24 -10.41 -24.03
N THR A 453 -35.43 -10.35 -23.42
CA THR A 453 -36.73 -10.55 -24.06
C THR A 453 -37.58 -9.28 -24.01
N GLY A 454 -38.58 -9.23 -24.88
CA GLY A 454 -39.56 -8.15 -24.98
C GLY A 454 -40.98 -8.66 -24.79
N LEU A 455 -41.90 -8.20 -25.63
CA LEU A 455 -43.31 -8.58 -25.57
C LEU A 455 -43.49 -10.10 -25.71
N ASP A 456 -44.27 -10.72 -24.82
CA ASP A 456 -44.55 -12.16 -24.80
C ASP A 456 -43.28 -13.05 -24.87
N ASP A 457 -42.23 -12.69 -24.12
CA ASP A 457 -40.94 -13.39 -24.08
C ASP A 457 -40.21 -13.49 -25.44
N ARG A 458 -40.58 -12.63 -26.41
CA ARG A 458 -39.93 -12.62 -27.73
C ARG A 458 -38.48 -12.16 -27.62
N PRO A 459 -37.56 -12.72 -28.42
CA PRO A 459 -36.16 -12.30 -28.40
C PRO A 459 -35.98 -10.80 -28.66
N LEU A 460 -35.15 -10.16 -27.83
CA LEU A 460 -34.84 -8.73 -27.93
C LEU A 460 -33.35 -8.48 -28.15
N LEU A 461 -32.47 -9.07 -27.35
CA LEU A 461 -31.03 -8.97 -27.50
C LEU A 461 -30.41 -10.37 -27.55
N VAL A 462 -29.75 -10.68 -28.66
CA VAL A 462 -29.07 -11.97 -28.87
C VAL A 462 -27.63 -11.74 -29.27
N LEU A 463 -26.70 -12.40 -28.58
CA LEU A 463 -25.25 -12.35 -28.82
C LEU A 463 -24.77 -13.73 -29.27
N ASP A 464 -23.76 -13.80 -30.13
CA ASP A 464 -23.26 -15.07 -30.67
C ASP A 464 -21.77 -14.96 -31.00
N ARG A 465 -21.05 -16.08 -30.86
CA ARG A 465 -19.66 -16.24 -31.27
C ARG A 465 -19.61 -17.06 -32.55
N VAL A 466 -19.04 -16.49 -33.60
CA VAL A 466 -19.01 -17.12 -34.93
C VAL A 466 -17.57 -17.14 -35.43
N GLY A 467 -17.00 -18.34 -35.54
CA GLY A 467 -15.56 -18.49 -35.75
C GLY A 467 -14.81 -17.84 -34.60
N GLU A 468 -13.86 -16.96 -34.92
CA GLU A 468 -13.15 -16.17 -33.92
C GLU A 468 -13.88 -14.85 -33.57
N GLY A 469 -14.96 -14.48 -34.26
CA GLY A 469 -15.62 -13.18 -34.15
C GLY A 469 -16.89 -13.15 -33.30
N ARG A 470 -17.51 -11.97 -33.25
CA ARG A 470 -18.72 -11.71 -32.45
C ARG A 470 -19.84 -11.12 -33.30
N VAL A 471 -21.07 -11.60 -33.10
CA VAL A 471 -22.27 -11.08 -33.74
C VAL A 471 -23.30 -10.76 -32.68
N ALA A 472 -23.94 -9.59 -32.77
CA ALA A 472 -25.05 -9.24 -31.90
C ALA A 472 -26.24 -8.72 -32.70
N MET A 473 -27.44 -8.98 -32.20
CA MET A 473 -28.68 -8.46 -32.74
C MET A 473 -29.55 -7.86 -31.65
N LEU A 474 -29.88 -6.58 -31.82
CA LEU A 474 -30.90 -5.90 -31.04
C LEU A 474 -32.17 -5.79 -31.90
N ALA A 475 -33.21 -6.53 -31.55
CA ALA A 475 -34.48 -6.64 -32.27
C ALA A 475 -35.42 -5.42 -32.06
N SER A 476 -34.86 -4.23 -31.90
CA SER A 476 -35.59 -2.98 -31.79
C SER A 476 -34.70 -1.78 -32.13
N ASP A 477 -35.27 -0.76 -32.75
CA ASP A 477 -34.63 0.54 -32.96
C ASP A 477 -34.98 1.56 -31.86
N HIS A 478 -35.68 1.14 -30.79
CA HIS A 478 -36.26 2.04 -29.78
C HIS A 478 -35.45 2.17 -28.48
N ALA A 479 -34.25 1.60 -28.38
CA ALA A 479 -33.37 1.77 -27.21
C ALA A 479 -33.16 3.25 -26.83
N TRP A 480 -33.21 4.18 -27.80
CA TRP A 480 -33.10 5.62 -27.56
C TRP A 480 -34.22 6.23 -26.69
N LEU A 481 -35.36 5.56 -26.48
CA LEU A 481 -36.42 6.05 -25.59
C LEU A 481 -35.91 6.22 -24.16
N TRP A 482 -35.09 5.29 -23.69
CA TRP A 482 -34.42 5.37 -22.38
C TRP A 482 -33.51 6.60 -22.28
N SER A 483 -32.76 6.92 -23.34
CA SER A 483 -31.91 8.13 -23.41
C SER A 483 -32.71 9.44 -23.26
N ARG A 484 -34.01 9.39 -23.57
CA ARG A 484 -34.93 10.52 -23.48
C ARG A 484 -35.68 10.58 -22.15
N GLY A 485 -35.41 9.65 -21.23
CA GLY A 485 -36.13 9.56 -19.95
C GLY A 485 -37.60 9.16 -20.12
N PHE A 486 -37.95 8.51 -21.23
CA PHE A 486 -39.33 8.05 -21.46
C PHE A 486 -39.72 7.04 -20.36
N GLU A 487 -40.83 7.31 -19.66
CA GLU A 487 -41.34 6.50 -18.55
C GLU A 487 -40.27 6.16 -17.48
N GLY A 488 -39.45 7.14 -17.09
CA GLY A 488 -38.38 6.94 -16.10
C GLY A 488 -37.01 6.64 -16.72
N GLY A 489 -36.95 6.33 -18.01
CA GLY A 489 -35.70 6.07 -18.71
C GLY A 489 -35.24 4.62 -18.57
N GLY A 490 -33.94 4.38 -18.56
CA GLY A 490 -33.37 3.05 -18.39
C GLY A 490 -31.86 3.03 -18.61
N PRO A 491 -31.20 1.89 -18.39
CA PRO A 491 -29.74 1.76 -18.37
C PRO A 491 -29.13 1.72 -19.79
N GLN A 492 -29.61 2.58 -20.70
CA GLN A 492 -29.27 2.56 -22.11
C GLN A 492 -27.79 2.82 -22.38
N LEU A 493 -27.19 3.77 -21.68
CA LEU A 493 -25.78 4.08 -21.84
C LEU A 493 -24.93 2.87 -21.45
N GLU A 494 -25.23 2.27 -20.30
CA GLU A 494 -24.50 1.12 -19.77
C GLU A 494 -24.65 -0.10 -20.68
N LEU A 495 -25.88 -0.47 -21.04
CA LEU A 495 -26.17 -1.60 -21.93
C LEU A 495 -25.46 -1.46 -23.27
N LEU A 496 -25.62 -0.32 -23.97
CA LEU A 496 -25.04 -0.16 -25.30
C LEU A 496 -23.51 -0.01 -25.25
N ARG A 497 -22.95 0.57 -24.17
CA ARG A 497 -21.50 0.66 -23.96
C ARG A 497 -20.92 -0.73 -23.77
N ARG A 498 -21.47 -1.53 -22.84
CA ARG A 498 -21.00 -2.89 -22.60
C ARG A 498 -21.20 -3.78 -23.82
N LEU A 499 -22.31 -3.65 -24.52
CA LEU A 499 -22.52 -4.35 -25.78
C LEU A 499 -21.41 -4.03 -26.79
N ALA A 500 -21.08 -2.74 -27.00
CA ALA A 500 -20.01 -2.36 -27.91
C ALA A 500 -18.63 -2.91 -27.47
N HIS A 501 -18.30 -2.82 -26.18
CA HIS A 501 -17.02 -3.30 -25.64
C HIS A 501 -16.91 -4.83 -25.71
N TRP A 502 -18.00 -5.55 -25.43
CA TRP A 502 -18.07 -7.00 -25.63
C TRP A 502 -17.86 -7.34 -27.09
N MET A 503 -18.52 -6.64 -28.01
CA MET A 503 -18.31 -6.87 -29.44
C MET A 503 -16.84 -6.67 -29.85
N MET A 504 -16.15 -5.69 -29.26
CA MET A 504 -14.73 -5.38 -29.54
C MET A 504 -13.72 -6.26 -28.78
N LYS A 505 -14.18 -7.25 -28.02
CA LYS A 505 -13.34 -8.19 -27.24
C LYS A 505 -12.54 -7.53 -26.13
N GLU A 506 -13.15 -6.57 -25.43
CA GLU A 506 -12.54 -5.99 -24.25
C GLU A 506 -12.50 -7.00 -23.09
N PRO A 507 -11.34 -7.24 -22.46
CA PRO A 507 -11.16 -8.28 -21.44
C PRO A 507 -12.13 -8.20 -20.25
N GLU A 508 -12.55 -6.99 -19.90
CA GLU A 508 -13.48 -6.74 -18.78
C GLU A 508 -14.87 -7.34 -19.00
N LEU A 509 -15.23 -7.65 -20.25
CA LEU A 509 -16.54 -8.18 -20.61
C LEU A 509 -16.49 -9.61 -21.15
N GLU A 510 -15.37 -10.34 -20.99
CA GLU A 510 -15.36 -11.76 -21.30
C GLU A 510 -16.34 -12.53 -20.39
N GLU A 511 -17.19 -13.36 -21.00
CA GLU A 511 -18.19 -14.15 -20.28
C GLU A 511 -17.59 -15.34 -19.50
N GLU A 512 -16.40 -15.79 -19.90
CA GLU A 512 -15.65 -16.89 -19.29
C GLU A 512 -14.24 -16.42 -18.95
N ALA A 513 -14.04 -15.93 -17.72
CA ALA A 513 -12.77 -15.36 -17.27
C ALA A 513 -12.44 -15.75 -15.83
N LEU A 514 -11.16 -15.99 -15.56
CA LEU A 514 -10.58 -16.17 -14.23
C LEU A 514 -9.56 -15.06 -14.01
N TRP A 515 -9.63 -14.36 -12.88
CA TRP A 515 -8.60 -13.42 -12.45
C TRP A 515 -8.54 -13.33 -10.93
N ALA A 516 -7.58 -12.58 -10.41
CA ALA A 516 -7.51 -12.27 -8.98
C ALA A 516 -7.14 -10.81 -8.74
N GLU A 517 -7.54 -10.24 -7.62
CA GLU A 517 -7.14 -8.91 -7.20
C GLU A 517 -6.32 -9.02 -5.92
N ALA A 518 -5.15 -8.39 -5.88
CA ALA A 518 -4.27 -8.40 -4.72
C ALA A 518 -4.54 -7.20 -3.81
N ASN A 519 -4.56 -7.44 -2.50
CA ASN A 519 -4.53 -6.41 -1.46
C ASN A 519 -3.52 -6.85 -0.39
N GLY A 520 -2.29 -6.33 -0.50
CA GLY A 520 -1.14 -6.79 0.29
C GLY A 520 -0.82 -8.26 0.02
N GLN A 521 -0.91 -9.09 1.06
CA GLN A 521 -0.75 -10.55 0.99
C GLN A 521 -2.07 -11.31 0.82
N SER A 522 -3.20 -10.61 0.80
CA SER A 522 -4.49 -11.23 0.51
C SER A 522 -4.81 -11.10 -0.98
N MET A 523 -5.52 -12.07 -1.53
CA MET A 523 -6.10 -11.99 -2.86
C MET A 523 -7.58 -12.35 -2.86
N ARG A 524 -8.33 -11.67 -3.72
CA ARG A 524 -9.69 -12.01 -4.10
C ARG A 524 -9.65 -12.70 -5.45
N ILE A 525 -9.90 -14.00 -5.48
CA ILE A 525 -10.00 -14.80 -6.69
C ILE A 525 -11.42 -14.64 -7.24
N ILE A 526 -11.56 -14.35 -8.53
CA ILE A 526 -12.85 -14.09 -9.18
C ILE A 526 -12.94 -14.94 -10.45
N ARG A 527 -14.03 -15.68 -10.56
CA ARG A 527 -14.41 -16.46 -11.74
C ARG A 527 -15.75 -15.95 -12.26
N GLN A 528 -15.74 -15.47 -13.50
CA GLN A 528 -16.93 -15.05 -14.26
C GLN A 528 -17.29 -16.15 -15.24
N THR A 529 -18.49 -16.74 -15.15
CA THR A 529 -18.96 -17.80 -16.05
C THR A 529 -20.45 -17.62 -16.39
N LEU A 530 -20.87 -18.18 -17.52
CA LEU A 530 -22.28 -18.35 -17.87
C LEU A 530 -22.89 -19.62 -17.30
N ASN A 531 -22.10 -20.55 -16.76
CA ASN A 531 -22.61 -21.78 -16.14
C ASN A 531 -23.18 -21.51 -14.74
N ASP A 532 -24.01 -22.43 -14.24
CA ASP A 532 -24.61 -22.34 -12.88
C ASP A 532 -23.61 -22.73 -11.78
N GLU A 533 -22.57 -23.50 -12.11
CA GLU A 533 -21.60 -24.04 -11.17
C GLU A 533 -20.19 -23.94 -11.75
N VAL A 534 -19.18 -23.84 -10.87
CA VAL A 534 -17.76 -23.81 -11.21
C VAL A 534 -17.00 -24.89 -10.43
N GLY A 535 -15.91 -25.40 -11.00
CA GLY A 535 -15.00 -26.28 -10.29
C GLY A 535 -14.20 -25.54 -9.21
N PRO A 536 -13.47 -26.28 -8.34
CA PRO A 536 -12.51 -25.65 -7.45
C PRO A 536 -11.37 -25.02 -8.26
N VAL A 537 -10.86 -23.88 -7.79
CA VAL A 537 -9.67 -23.24 -8.34
C VAL A 537 -8.43 -23.86 -7.68
N THR A 538 -7.52 -24.39 -8.49
CA THR A 538 -6.20 -24.81 -8.05
C THR A 538 -5.28 -23.60 -7.98
N VAL A 539 -4.76 -23.32 -6.78
CA VAL A 539 -3.79 -22.26 -6.50
C VAL A 539 -2.42 -22.91 -6.32
N THR A 540 -1.49 -22.63 -7.24
CA THR A 540 -0.07 -22.95 -7.10
C THR A 540 0.64 -21.78 -6.44
N ARG A 541 1.30 -22.06 -5.31
CA ARG A 541 2.10 -21.10 -4.54
C ARG A 541 3.49 -20.90 -5.17
N PRO A 542 4.23 -19.84 -4.78
CA PRO A 542 5.60 -19.61 -5.24
C PRO A 542 6.54 -20.79 -5.01
N ASN A 543 6.39 -21.49 -3.87
CA ASN A 543 7.17 -22.68 -3.52
C ASN A 543 6.83 -23.96 -4.34
N GLY A 544 5.80 -23.91 -5.19
CA GLY A 544 5.32 -25.04 -6.01
C GLY A 544 4.21 -25.89 -5.37
N ASP A 545 3.88 -25.67 -4.09
CA ASP A 545 2.75 -26.33 -3.44
C ASP A 545 1.43 -25.92 -4.09
N THR A 546 0.49 -26.85 -4.15
CA THR A 546 -0.85 -26.62 -4.72
C THR A 546 -1.92 -26.77 -3.65
N LEU A 547 -2.96 -25.94 -3.76
CA LEU A 547 -4.14 -25.96 -2.90
C LEU A 547 -5.39 -25.78 -3.75
N GLU A 548 -6.44 -26.54 -3.48
CA GLU A 548 -7.75 -26.32 -4.10
C GLU A 548 -8.61 -25.39 -3.23
N ILE A 549 -9.23 -24.39 -3.86
CA ILE A 549 -10.11 -23.42 -3.23
C ILE A 549 -11.47 -23.50 -3.90
N THR A 550 -12.51 -23.73 -3.10
CA THR A 550 -13.90 -23.65 -3.59
C THR A 550 -14.35 -22.19 -3.62
N LEU A 551 -14.95 -21.77 -4.73
CA LEU A 551 -15.50 -20.42 -4.88
C LEU A 551 -16.96 -20.38 -4.43
N GLU A 552 -17.38 -19.25 -3.88
CA GLU A 552 -18.78 -18.98 -3.50
C GLU A 552 -19.42 -18.01 -4.51
N GLU A 553 -20.66 -18.28 -4.90
CA GLU A 553 -21.40 -17.38 -5.79
C GLU A 553 -21.83 -16.11 -5.03
N ILE A 554 -21.35 -14.95 -5.47
CA ILE A 554 -21.67 -13.65 -4.85
C ILE A 554 -22.82 -12.95 -5.61
N SER A 555 -22.88 -13.16 -6.93
CA SER A 555 -23.94 -12.69 -7.81
C SER A 555 -24.05 -13.65 -9.00
N PRO A 556 -25.19 -13.68 -9.73
CA PRO A 556 -25.37 -14.59 -10.85
C PRO A 556 -24.15 -14.62 -11.80
N GLY A 557 -23.54 -15.80 -11.95
CA GLY A 557 -22.41 -16.02 -12.86
C GLY A 557 -21.06 -15.47 -12.37
N ARG A 558 -20.98 -15.00 -11.12
CA ARG A 558 -19.76 -14.45 -10.52
C ARG A 558 -19.46 -15.12 -9.19
N PHE A 559 -18.38 -15.90 -9.20
CA PHE A 559 -17.92 -16.69 -8.07
C PHE A 559 -16.63 -16.08 -7.51
N GLU A 560 -16.52 -15.99 -6.19
CA GLU A 560 -15.38 -15.41 -5.50
C GLU A 560 -14.87 -16.28 -4.35
N ALA A 561 -13.58 -16.14 -4.05
CA ALA A 561 -13.01 -16.58 -2.78
C ALA A 561 -11.93 -15.60 -2.34
N GLN A 562 -11.79 -15.43 -1.03
CA GLN A 562 -10.64 -14.74 -0.44
C GLN A 562 -9.59 -15.75 -0.01
N TYR A 563 -8.34 -15.48 -0.34
CA TYR A 563 -7.22 -16.31 0.04
C TYR A 563 -6.07 -15.44 0.56
N PHE A 564 -5.54 -15.81 1.72
CA PHE A 564 -4.33 -15.20 2.26
C PHE A 564 -3.11 -15.99 1.77
N GLY A 565 -2.23 -15.34 1.02
CA GLY A 565 -0.97 -15.91 0.57
C GLY A 565 0.08 -15.80 1.69
N PRO A 566 0.46 -16.91 2.35
CA PRO A 566 1.46 -16.86 3.43
C PRO A 566 2.86 -16.51 2.91
N GLU A 567 3.09 -16.69 1.61
CA GLU A 567 4.36 -16.44 0.94
C GLU A 567 4.22 -15.26 -0.03
N ILE A 568 5.26 -14.44 -0.10
CA ILE A 568 5.37 -13.36 -1.11
C ILE A 568 5.84 -13.99 -2.42
N GLY A 569 5.24 -13.58 -3.54
CA GLY A 569 5.66 -14.07 -4.86
C GLY A 569 4.52 -14.29 -5.85
N LEU A 570 4.81 -15.06 -6.90
CA LEU A 570 3.90 -15.35 -7.99
C LEU A 570 2.97 -16.52 -7.64
N TYR A 571 1.67 -16.30 -7.76
CA TYR A 571 0.65 -17.32 -7.61
C TYR A 571 0.00 -17.60 -8.96
N ARG A 572 -0.16 -18.89 -9.27
CA ARG A 572 -0.89 -19.36 -10.46
C ARG A 572 -2.24 -19.91 -10.04
N LEU A 573 -3.27 -19.48 -10.74
CA LEU A 573 -4.65 -19.89 -10.53
C LEU A 573 -5.10 -20.68 -11.75
N GLN A 574 -5.77 -21.80 -11.55
CA GLN A 574 -6.29 -22.63 -12.63
C GLN A 574 -7.67 -23.18 -12.29
N GLU A 575 -8.61 -23.05 -13.21
CA GLU A 575 -9.95 -23.65 -13.16
C GLU A 575 -10.27 -24.19 -14.56
N GLY A 576 -10.28 -25.52 -14.70
CA GLY A 576 -10.42 -26.16 -16.00
C GLY A 576 -9.35 -25.69 -17.00
N GLU A 577 -9.79 -25.09 -18.10
CA GLU A 577 -8.95 -24.52 -19.17
C GLU A 577 -8.58 -23.04 -18.91
N HIS A 578 -9.16 -22.40 -17.89
CA HIS A 578 -8.90 -21.00 -17.56
C HIS A 578 -7.76 -20.89 -16.55
N SER A 579 -6.81 -20.00 -16.83
CA SER A 579 -5.69 -19.74 -15.94
C SER A 579 -5.49 -18.25 -15.73
N ALA A 580 -5.05 -17.88 -14.54
CA ALA A 580 -4.67 -16.52 -14.20
C ALA A 580 -3.40 -16.50 -13.35
N VAL A 581 -2.71 -15.38 -13.35
CA VAL A 581 -1.50 -15.17 -12.57
C VAL A 581 -1.63 -13.88 -11.77
N ILE A 582 -1.14 -13.89 -10.53
CA ILE A 582 -1.12 -12.73 -9.64
C ILE A 582 0.14 -12.75 -8.77
N GLY A 583 0.77 -11.58 -8.59
CA GLY A 583 1.82 -11.40 -7.59
C GLY A 583 1.25 -10.91 -6.27
N LEU A 584 1.62 -11.54 -5.16
CA LEU A 584 1.27 -11.09 -3.80
C LEU A 584 2.48 -10.59 -3.04
N GLY A 585 2.26 -9.55 -2.23
CA GLY A 585 3.27 -8.84 -1.47
C GLY A 585 3.95 -7.69 -2.25
N PRO A 586 4.77 -6.89 -1.54
CA PRO A 586 5.57 -5.83 -2.14
C PRO A 586 6.60 -6.43 -3.11
N ALA A 587 6.91 -5.72 -4.19
CA ALA A 587 7.87 -6.18 -5.21
C ALA A 587 9.28 -6.43 -4.64
N ALA A 588 9.63 -5.74 -3.55
CA ALA A 588 10.79 -5.99 -2.71
C ALA A 588 10.42 -5.58 -1.28
N PRO A 589 10.31 -6.52 -0.31
CA PRO A 589 10.02 -6.15 1.06
C PRO A 589 11.13 -5.28 1.63
N LYS A 590 10.76 -4.30 2.46
CA LYS A 590 11.66 -3.23 2.91
C LYS A 590 12.88 -3.74 3.70
N GLU A 591 12.73 -4.88 4.37
CA GLU A 591 13.79 -5.61 5.07
C GLU A 591 14.87 -6.16 4.13
N PHE A 592 14.51 -6.54 2.90
CA PHE A 592 15.43 -7.15 1.94
C PHE A 592 16.01 -6.15 0.93
N GLU A 593 15.63 -4.86 1.01
CA GLU A 593 16.26 -3.82 0.18
C GLU A 593 17.75 -3.67 0.53
N ARG A 594 18.10 -3.72 1.82
CA ARG A 594 19.47 -3.64 2.32
C ARG A 594 19.72 -4.78 3.29
N THR A 595 20.40 -5.80 2.81
CA THR A 595 20.67 -7.03 3.56
C THR A 595 22.04 -7.01 4.24
N ILE A 596 22.97 -6.18 3.74
CA ILE A 596 24.33 -6.08 4.29
C ILE A 596 24.30 -5.27 5.60
N ALA A 597 24.71 -5.93 6.68
CA ALA A 597 24.77 -5.35 8.01
C ALA A 597 25.66 -4.09 8.04
N THR A 598 25.17 -3.01 8.63
CA THR A 598 25.90 -1.75 8.75
C THR A 598 25.54 -0.97 10.02
N GLY A 599 26.54 -0.36 10.64
CA GLY A 599 26.33 0.58 11.75
C GLY A 599 26.06 2.03 11.32
N GLU A 600 26.19 2.35 10.03
CA GLU A 600 26.11 3.74 9.52
C GLU A 600 24.73 4.36 9.74
N ILE A 601 23.66 3.57 9.65
CA ILE A 601 22.28 4.04 9.81
C ILE A 601 22.04 4.55 11.24
N LEU A 602 22.60 3.85 12.24
CA LEU A 602 22.46 4.18 13.65
C LEU A 602 23.53 5.16 14.17
N GLU A 603 24.51 5.53 13.36
CA GLU A 603 25.61 6.42 13.77
C GLU A 603 25.12 7.73 14.42
N PRO A 604 24.10 8.45 13.88
CA PRO A 604 23.60 9.67 14.50
C PRO A 604 23.04 9.46 15.92
N ALA A 605 22.36 8.33 16.16
CA ALA A 605 21.80 7.99 17.47
C ALA A 605 22.91 7.60 18.46
N LEU A 606 23.84 6.75 18.04
CA LEU A 606 24.98 6.30 18.85
C LEU A 606 25.88 7.47 19.25
N ALA A 607 26.07 8.46 18.36
CA ALA A 607 26.94 9.61 18.60
C ALA A 607 26.46 10.54 19.72
N GLN A 608 25.14 10.64 19.98
CA GLN A 608 24.57 11.54 21.00
C GLN A 608 25.25 11.37 22.37
N MET A 609 25.44 10.12 22.79
CA MET A 609 26.02 9.75 24.08
C MET A 609 27.36 9.01 23.94
N ARG A 610 28.00 9.14 22.76
CA ARG A 610 29.32 8.55 22.44
C ARG A 610 29.35 7.03 22.61
N GLY A 611 28.26 6.41 22.18
CA GLY A 611 28.10 4.98 21.97
C GLY A 611 29.05 4.42 20.92
N GLY A 612 28.88 3.15 20.58
CA GLY A 612 29.72 2.51 19.58
C GLY A 612 29.09 1.26 19.00
N VAL A 613 29.67 0.83 17.88
CA VAL A 613 29.31 -0.38 17.14
C VAL A 613 30.37 -1.44 17.44
N ILE A 614 29.93 -2.65 17.81
CA ILE A 614 30.79 -3.82 18.00
C ILE A 614 30.26 -4.93 17.10
N ARG A 615 31.10 -5.46 16.21
CA ARG A 615 30.74 -6.59 15.36
C ARG A 615 30.85 -7.88 16.16
N LEU A 616 29.76 -8.64 16.25
CA LEU A 616 29.70 -9.86 17.06
C LEU A 616 30.64 -10.96 16.54
N GLU A 617 31.00 -10.91 15.25
CA GLU A 617 32.00 -11.80 14.65
C GLU A 617 33.40 -11.68 15.31
N GLU A 618 33.74 -10.51 15.88
CA GLU A 618 34.99 -10.27 16.61
C GLU A 618 34.95 -10.76 18.07
N GLY A 619 33.78 -11.19 18.53
CA GLY A 619 33.49 -11.64 19.90
C GLY A 619 32.74 -10.61 20.75
N LEU A 620 32.24 -11.07 21.91
CA LEU A 620 31.45 -10.21 22.80
C LEU A 620 32.29 -9.14 23.51
N PRO A 621 31.78 -7.91 23.64
CA PRO A 621 32.49 -6.84 24.33
C PRO A 621 32.40 -7.00 25.85
N SER A 622 33.45 -6.61 26.56
CA SER A 622 33.40 -6.50 28.03
C SER A 622 32.60 -5.27 28.48
N ILE A 623 31.77 -5.39 29.53
CA ILE A 623 30.93 -4.29 30.03
C ILE A 623 31.64 -3.51 31.15
N ARG A 624 31.79 -2.20 30.95
CA ARG A 624 32.46 -1.28 31.90
C ARG A 624 31.55 -0.18 32.39
N ASN A 625 31.84 0.36 33.57
CA ASN A 625 31.19 1.57 34.07
C ASN A 625 31.96 2.81 33.58
N VAL A 626 31.26 3.72 32.90
CA VAL A 626 31.79 5.00 32.43
C VAL A 626 31.05 6.16 33.09
N ARG A 627 31.74 7.29 33.27
CA ARG A 627 31.10 8.51 33.76
C ARG A 627 30.41 9.25 32.61
N ALA A 628 29.31 9.93 32.90
CA ALA A 628 28.62 10.77 31.94
C ALA A 628 29.58 11.74 31.22
N GLY A 629 29.46 11.84 29.90
CA GLY A 629 30.27 12.71 29.05
C GLY A 629 31.66 12.16 28.67
N ARG A 630 32.04 10.95 29.11
CA ARG A 630 33.22 10.23 28.60
C ARG A 630 32.84 9.35 27.39
N PRO A 631 33.80 8.97 26.53
CA PRO A 631 33.56 7.95 25.52
C PRO A 631 33.00 6.69 26.16
N ALA A 632 31.89 6.18 25.65
CA ALA A 632 31.20 5.01 26.18
C ALA A 632 31.54 3.72 25.43
N ALA A 633 32.38 3.78 24.39
CA ALA A 633 32.83 2.59 23.67
C ALA A 633 34.34 2.65 23.36
N GLY A 634 34.94 1.48 23.15
CA GLY A 634 36.31 1.35 22.68
C GLY A 634 36.59 -0.06 22.15
N ARG A 635 37.87 -0.37 21.86
CA ARG A 635 38.27 -1.67 21.32
C ARG A 635 37.96 -2.81 22.32
N GLY A 636 36.95 -3.63 22.00
CA GLY A 636 36.54 -4.80 22.78
C GLY A 636 35.80 -4.49 24.09
N TRP A 637 35.24 -3.29 24.26
CA TRP A 637 34.44 -2.96 25.45
C TRP A 637 33.37 -1.89 25.19
N ILE A 638 32.28 -1.99 25.93
CA ILE A 638 31.16 -1.04 25.94
C ILE A 638 30.91 -0.52 27.37
N GLY A 639 30.29 0.64 27.47
CA GLY A 639 30.26 1.46 28.68
C GLY A 639 28.85 1.80 29.11
N LEU A 640 28.44 1.30 30.27
CA LEU A 640 27.21 1.72 30.95
C LEU A 640 27.51 2.93 31.84
N THR A 641 26.58 3.86 31.97
CA THR A 641 26.70 5.05 32.81
C THR A 641 25.87 4.88 34.09
N PRO A 642 26.49 4.55 35.24
CA PRO A 642 25.74 4.35 36.49
C PRO A 642 25.01 5.61 36.90
N ARG A 643 23.74 5.48 37.31
CA ARG A 643 22.89 6.65 37.58
C ARG A 643 22.84 7.05 39.03
N SER A 644 23.16 6.13 39.95
CA SER A 644 23.15 6.39 41.40
C SER A 644 21.85 7.05 41.86
N ALA A 645 20.73 6.70 41.22
CA ALA A 645 19.42 7.23 41.56
C ALA A 645 19.04 6.75 42.98
N TYR A 646 18.31 7.58 43.72
CA TYR A 646 17.88 7.25 45.07
C TYR A 646 16.47 7.75 45.32
N GLU A 647 15.74 7.02 46.15
CA GLU A 647 14.46 7.43 46.70
C GLU A 647 14.70 8.00 48.11
N THR A 648 14.23 9.23 48.36
CA THR A 648 14.26 9.83 49.70
C THR A 648 13.07 9.30 50.49
N ARG A 649 13.33 8.40 51.45
CA ARG A 649 12.29 7.72 52.22
C ARG A 649 11.77 8.55 53.38
N ASP A 650 12.68 9.25 54.06
CA ASP A 650 12.34 10.07 55.21
C ASP A 650 13.27 11.28 55.30
N VAL A 651 12.70 12.40 55.74
CA VAL A 651 13.42 13.65 55.98
C VAL A 651 13.15 14.06 57.41
N THR A 652 14.12 13.80 58.29
CA THR A 652 14.02 14.20 59.69
C THR A 652 14.77 15.51 59.91
N GLN A 653 14.08 16.48 60.50
CA GLN A 653 14.64 17.78 60.84
C GLN A 653 14.74 17.89 62.37
N ALA A 654 15.96 18.07 62.88
CA ALA A 654 16.20 18.32 64.30
C ALA A 654 16.80 19.73 64.48
N GLY A 655 16.18 20.56 65.33
CA GLY A 655 16.71 21.88 65.67
C GLY A 655 18.11 21.76 66.29
N LEU A 656 19.06 22.60 65.85
CA LEU A 656 20.45 22.53 66.32
C LEU A 656 20.60 22.76 67.84
N LEU A 657 19.70 23.58 68.41
CA LEU A 657 19.66 23.92 69.83
C LEU A 657 18.22 23.84 70.34
N PRO A 658 17.97 23.21 71.51
CA PRO A 658 16.66 23.25 72.13
C PRO A 658 16.26 24.69 72.54
N PRO A 659 14.97 25.08 72.42
CA PRO A 659 14.51 26.43 72.77
C PRO A 659 14.84 26.85 74.22
N TRP A 660 14.84 25.91 75.16
CA TRP A 660 15.18 26.17 76.57
C TRP A 660 16.65 26.56 76.76
N LEU A 661 17.57 26.00 75.95
CA LEU A 661 18.99 26.30 76.04
C LEU A 661 19.28 27.70 75.47
N VAL A 662 18.60 28.09 74.39
CA VAL A 662 18.64 29.45 73.84
C VAL A 662 18.17 30.45 74.89
N LEU A 663 17.07 30.18 75.59
CA LEU A 663 16.54 31.04 76.64
C LEU A 663 17.50 31.18 77.83
N LEU A 664 18.15 30.08 78.26
CA LEU A 664 19.17 30.11 79.31
C LEU A 664 20.39 30.94 78.91
N LEU A 665 20.88 30.79 77.67
CA LEU A 665 22.04 31.53 77.17
C LEU A 665 21.72 33.03 77.02
N ALA A 666 20.62 33.37 76.35
CA ALA A 666 20.20 34.75 76.15
C ALA A 666 19.88 35.44 77.48
N GLY A 667 19.11 34.78 78.36
CA GLY A 667 18.78 35.27 79.69
C GLY A 667 20.01 35.40 80.59
N GLY A 668 20.92 34.42 80.55
CA GLY A 668 22.18 34.44 81.30
C GLY A 668 23.08 35.59 80.88
N PHE A 669 23.23 35.86 79.58
CA PHE A 669 24.01 36.99 79.08
C PHE A 669 23.37 38.34 79.41
N LEU A 670 22.03 38.46 79.36
CA LEU A 670 21.32 39.67 79.78
C LEU A 670 21.48 39.94 81.27
N LEU A 671 21.32 38.92 82.12
CA LEU A 671 21.49 39.01 83.57
C LEU A 671 22.94 39.33 83.94
N ALA A 672 23.92 38.68 83.31
CA ALA A 672 25.34 38.96 83.54
C ALA A 672 25.71 40.39 83.08
N GLY A 673 25.16 40.85 81.96
CA GLY A 673 25.30 42.23 81.50
C GLY A 673 24.72 43.23 82.50
N TRP A 674 23.53 42.97 83.02
CA TRP A 674 22.87 43.81 84.02
C TRP A 674 23.63 43.83 85.35
N LEU A 675 24.07 42.69 85.87
CA LEU A 675 24.88 42.57 87.10
C LEU A 675 26.23 43.30 86.97
N ARG A 676 26.84 43.29 85.78
CA ARG A 676 28.11 43.98 85.51
C ARG A 676 27.95 45.50 85.40
N GLU A 677 26.79 45.97 84.95
CA GLU A 677 26.44 47.40 84.89
C GLU A 677 25.97 47.94 86.25
N GLY A 678 25.31 47.11 87.07
CA GLY A 678 24.81 47.47 88.41
C GLY A 678 25.84 47.43 89.54
N ARG A 679 27.10 47.05 89.27
CA ARG A 679 28.22 47.11 90.23
C ARG A 679 28.94 48.48 90.22
N ARG A 680 28.18 49.57 90.08
CA ARG A 680 28.68 50.94 90.22
C ARG A 680 27.81 51.74 91.16
#